data_AF-A0A8C7NLD5-F1
#
_entry.id   AF-A0A8C7NLD5-F1
#
_cell.length_a   1.000
_cell.length_b   1.000
_cell.length_c   1.000
_cell.angle_alpha   90.00
_cell.angle_beta   90.00
_cell.angle_gamma   90.00
#
_symmetry.space_group_name_H-M   'P 1'
#
loop_
_entity.id
_entity.type
_entity.pdbx_description
1 polymer ?
#
loop_
_entity_poly.entity_id
_entity_poly.type
_entity_poly.pdbx_seq_one_letter_code
_entity_poly.pdbx_strand_id
1 'polypeptide(L)'
;MEQFRGVGDKATLVKITVLRGNNLRGNKAESILNYVRAEFNGIVLGDSQKLDAAVDQGVDYNFTCSFECSDAAHTLDDMAHKPVILTVIEVLPKEKKQKEEKTAVIGQAIVDLLPLLHGQVSFLSTVLLHPTPGSPAEAASQEGSCKVGPSLDVTVCVPEPLLSGVQLSDSNLLKVTVETAYSVPEVWNPVSGSGPLSSYVAALQVPLTAEKEQVLMFSNGLLKVGGESEPMGRPRKWPLGPLLAPGAQFIPGVSMEGEPIEMEDGDLTSIEDRDFRKEAETNKKRVSWDTERRCFLDAEGAACLTRRIAESRLWPVEVMRSPQVGATKGGKAGKDKGMYADSRTYIIIEIALEKSLVPKRSPEELAKRVMELIPPRAPLPRRPAGAERAVQEYQAQIASVAGQVLEQYQQLFGPAFLPGEKPLDPTSQEQRKTKLLGELNYSGKYFAFKEQIKYSVVRIVREKMLRTEAFSDPEQLQAFLSQLYVFLVDEMHVALNKTLSVDAQETQPRPLVDCAQLIHFAKEAQLNGDYQLAAQYYQEQLTRDRSDPAHWFDYGVLYMLTADYQKAEECFHYAVSMERTHLPSLLMCGILAEMGGRLEEAETFFEGATCVDPANVVAWTLFAWSQILYVCNNNTRVGFTAQSDLGPGWKRAEAEPSAMRHLATPTRLNTTIYMETVQFLLQNNALQMAQRALAQELLCPGGGLSSSYHLALARLQMLRAEYGSAESSLKEALNDSFQDPDVWALFGHIHHLTGEFGKAQECYERTLDFVTDATDTHPIYLRLGSIYLQEGEFQRAKTTYLRACKSSPSCLTWLGLGIACYRLGELTEAEDALTEANILNNGNAEVWGYLSLVCLQTGRRLEAEQSYKYALQLNLQKEAVLHEIKALQDHVGFGNPCF
;
A
#
# COMPACT_ATOMS: atom_id res chain seq x y z
N MET A 1 -5.29 46.53 -37.05
CA MET A 1 -3.99 46.29 -37.72
C MET A 1 -2.92 46.89 -36.82
N GLU A 2 -1.85 46.14 -36.56
CA GLU A 2 -0.80 46.38 -35.56
C GLU A 2 -1.19 46.14 -34.09
N GLN A 3 -1.09 44.86 -33.67
CA GLN A 3 -0.53 44.39 -32.38
C GLN A 3 -0.85 42.89 -32.25
N PHE A 4 0.02 42.04 -32.79
CA PHE A 4 0.29 40.63 -32.43
C PHE A 4 1.36 40.15 -33.43
N ARG A 5 2.60 40.63 -33.25
CA ARG A 5 3.77 39.95 -33.85
C ARG A 5 4.17 38.87 -32.86
N GLY A 6 4.12 37.62 -33.31
CA GLY A 6 4.51 36.44 -32.54
C GLY A 6 5.94 36.55 -32.04
N VAL A 7 6.16 35.91 -30.88
CA VAL A 7 7.48 35.56 -30.38
C VAL A 7 8.19 34.82 -31.52
N GLY A 8 9.22 35.43 -32.09
CA GLY A 8 10.00 34.79 -33.15
C GLY A 8 10.72 33.58 -32.57
N ASP A 9 10.59 32.43 -33.25
CA ASP A 9 11.38 31.23 -32.97
C ASP A 9 12.85 31.62 -32.82
N LYS A 10 13.42 31.41 -31.63
CA LYS A 10 14.84 31.62 -31.39
C LYS A 10 15.57 30.50 -32.12
N ALA A 11 16.22 30.82 -33.23
CA ALA A 11 17.06 29.86 -33.96
C ALA A 11 18.46 29.85 -33.33
N THR A 12 18.81 28.74 -32.69
CA THR A 12 20.13 28.52 -32.08
C THR A 12 21.05 27.83 -33.08
N LEU A 13 22.26 28.37 -33.26
CA LEU A 13 23.23 27.82 -34.20
C LEU A 13 24.05 26.69 -33.56
N VAL A 14 23.86 25.46 -34.03
CA VAL A 14 24.66 24.29 -33.61
C VAL A 14 25.92 24.24 -34.47
N LYS A 15 27.09 24.36 -33.85
CA LYS A 15 28.40 24.30 -34.52
C LYS A 15 29.03 22.94 -34.30
N ILE A 16 29.48 22.31 -35.37
CA ILE A 16 30.18 21.03 -35.38
C ILE A 16 31.57 21.26 -35.95
N THR A 17 32.58 20.97 -35.15
CA THR A 17 33.99 21.13 -35.50
C THR A 17 34.67 19.77 -35.54
N VAL A 18 35.05 19.32 -36.72
CA VAL A 18 35.92 18.14 -36.90
C VAL A 18 37.36 18.61 -36.70
N LEU A 19 37.96 18.22 -35.57
CA LEU A 19 39.30 18.66 -35.17
C LEU A 19 40.35 17.84 -35.91
N ARG A 20 40.34 16.52 -35.71
CA ARG A 20 41.41 15.63 -36.14
C ARG A 20 40.89 14.27 -36.57
N GLY A 21 41.45 13.72 -37.65
CA GLY A 21 41.28 12.32 -38.03
C GLY A 21 42.50 11.49 -37.65
N ASN A 22 42.29 10.39 -36.95
CA ASN A 22 43.34 9.52 -36.42
C ASN A 22 43.36 8.18 -37.19
N ASN A 23 44.56 7.68 -37.51
CA ASN A 23 44.80 6.37 -38.15
C ASN A 23 44.05 6.15 -39.49
N LEU A 24 43.88 7.20 -40.30
CA LEU A 24 43.19 7.11 -41.60
C LEU A 24 44.04 6.37 -42.64
N ARG A 25 43.45 5.41 -43.37
CA ARG A 25 44.12 4.65 -44.44
C ARG A 25 43.38 4.78 -45.77
N GLY A 26 44.11 5.08 -46.84
CA GLY A 26 43.60 5.28 -48.21
C GLY A 26 44.16 4.25 -49.18
N ASN A 27 43.91 4.41 -50.48
CA ASN A 27 44.27 3.41 -51.51
C ASN A 27 45.77 3.36 -51.82
N LYS A 28 46.53 4.39 -51.44
CA LYS A 28 47.99 4.48 -51.66
C LYS A 28 48.77 4.25 -50.36
N ALA A 29 49.95 3.63 -50.48
CA ALA A 29 50.77 3.21 -49.34
C ALA A 29 51.55 4.34 -48.64
N GLU A 30 51.69 5.53 -49.24
CA GLU A 30 52.61 6.58 -48.74
C GLU A 30 51.94 7.90 -48.32
N SER A 31 50.87 8.35 -49.00
CA SER A 31 50.11 9.56 -48.65
C SER A 31 48.67 9.54 -49.15
N ILE A 32 47.77 10.21 -48.42
CA ILE A 32 46.32 10.21 -48.65
C ILE A 32 45.83 11.66 -48.73
N LEU A 33 45.32 12.07 -49.90
CA LEU A 33 44.61 13.33 -50.08
C LEU A 33 43.12 13.13 -49.76
N ASN A 34 42.64 13.68 -48.66
CA ASN A 34 41.27 13.45 -48.18
C ASN A 34 40.59 14.73 -47.68
N TYR A 35 39.26 14.67 -47.54
CA TYR A 35 38.44 15.70 -46.91
C TYR A 35 37.24 15.05 -46.19
N VAL A 36 36.64 15.79 -45.26
CA VAL A 36 35.45 15.35 -44.52
C VAL A 36 34.23 16.11 -45.02
N ARG A 37 33.16 15.38 -45.30
CA ARG A 37 31.83 15.92 -45.55
C ARG A 37 30.95 15.71 -44.33
N ALA A 38 30.30 16.77 -43.85
CA ALA A 38 29.33 16.69 -42.76
C ALA A 38 27.90 16.79 -43.29
N GLU A 39 27.03 15.90 -42.84
CA GLU A 39 25.63 15.83 -43.23
C GLU A 39 24.72 15.69 -42.00
N PHE A 40 23.60 16.41 -41.98
CA PHE A 40 22.56 16.29 -40.96
C PHE A 40 21.19 16.34 -41.62
N ASN A 41 20.30 15.42 -41.23
CA ASN A 41 18.94 15.33 -41.76
C ASN A 41 18.87 15.23 -43.30
N GLY A 42 19.85 14.57 -43.93
CA GLY A 42 19.97 14.44 -45.39
C GLY A 42 20.46 15.70 -46.12
N ILE A 43 20.82 16.76 -45.38
CA ILE A 43 21.36 18.01 -45.92
C ILE A 43 22.87 18.03 -45.69
N VAL A 44 23.64 18.30 -46.74
CA VAL A 44 25.08 18.51 -46.65
C VAL A 44 25.35 19.87 -46.01
N LEU A 45 26.01 19.86 -44.84
CA LEU A 45 26.36 21.07 -44.09
C LEU A 45 27.62 21.73 -44.65
N GLY A 46 28.53 20.95 -45.23
CA GLY A 46 29.73 21.43 -45.92
C GLY A 46 30.83 20.39 -46.05
N ASP A 47 31.86 20.75 -46.81
CA ASP A 47 33.07 19.96 -47.05
C ASP A 47 34.31 20.67 -46.47
N SER A 48 35.21 19.92 -45.85
CA SER A 48 36.50 20.44 -45.39
C SER A 48 37.44 20.76 -46.56
N GLN A 49 38.54 21.47 -46.27
CA GLN A 49 39.64 21.57 -47.23
C GLN A 49 40.23 20.18 -47.50
N LYS A 50 40.72 19.98 -48.73
CA LYS A 50 41.43 18.76 -49.14
C LYS A 50 42.85 18.82 -48.55
N LEU A 51 43.15 17.91 -47.65
CA LEU A 51 44.43 17.85 -46.93
C LEU A 51 45.19 16.59 -47.30
N ASP A 52 46.50 16.72 -47.47
CA ASP A 52 47.41 15.60 -47.70
C ASP A 52 47.98 15.12 -46.37
N ALA A 53 47.99 13.82 -46.14
CA ALA A 53 48.44 13.23 -44.88
C ALA A 53 49.23 11.94 -45.11
N ALA A 54 50.33 11.79 -44.36
CA ALA A 54 51.06 10.54 -44.28
C ALA A 54 50.26 9.51 -43.45
N VAL A 55 50.31 8.23 -43.82
CA VAL A 55 49.50 7.14 -43.25
C VAL A 55 49.65 6.96 -41.73
N ASP A 56 50.78 7.41 -41.14
CA ASP A 56 51.09 7.30 -39.71
C ASP A 56 50.91 8.62 -38.91
N GLN A 57 50.43 9.70 -39.53
CA GLN A 57 50.18 10.98 -38.87
C GLN A 57 48.69 11.35 -38.92
N GLY A 58 48.13 11.78 -37.78
CA GLY A 58 46.74 12.26 -37.73
C GLY A 58 46.55 13.55 -38.54
N VAL A 59 45.38 13.70 -39.16
CA VAL A 59 45.02 14.81 -40.06
C VAL A 59 44.24 15.87 -39.30
N ASP A 60 44.80 17.07 -39.13
CA ASP A 60 44.13 18.16 -38.43
C ASP A 60 43.22 18.94 -39.41
N TYR A 61 41.94 18.58 -39.47
CA TYR A 61 40.97 19.23 -40.35
C TYR A 61 40.58 20.63 -39.88
N ASN A 62 40.37 20.81 -38.57
CA ASN A 62 39.80 22.03 -37.97
C ASN A 62 38.59 22.59 -38.74
N PHE A 63 37.78 21.69 -39.30
CA PHE A 63 36.66 22.02 -40.17
C PHE A 63 35.41 22.29 -39.34
N THR A 64 34.86 23.49 -39.43
CA THR A 64 33.63 23.87 -38.74
C THR A 64 32.48 23.99 -39.72
N CYS A 65 31.36 23.34 -39.42
CA CYS A 65 30.08 23.52 -40.10
C CYS A 65 29.00 23.80 -39.05
N SER A 66 27.83 24.26 -39.51
CA SER A 66 26.74 24.58 -38.60
C SER A 66 25.38 24.46 -39.26
N PHE A 67 24.37 24.19 -38.45
CA PHE A 67 22.97 24.24 -38.85
C PHE A 67 22.15 24.98 -37.79
N GLU A 68 21.01 25.52 -38.20
CA GLU A 68 20.08 26.21 -37.30
C GLU A 68 19.11 25.22 -36.67
N CYS A 69 18.95 25.29 -35.35
CA CYS A 69 17.96 24.55 -34.59
C CYS A 69 16.97 25.52 -33.97
N SER A 70 15.68 25.34 -34.25
CA SER A 70 14.61 26.05 -33.54
C SER A 70 14.23 25.34 -32.24
N ASP A 71 13.65 26.09 -31.31
CA ASP A 71 13.10 25.54 -30.05
C ASP A 71 11.81 24.71 -30.24
N ALA A 72 11.34 24.54 -31.49
CA ALA A 72 10.14 23.77 -31.79
C ALA A 72 10.33 22.27 -31.48
N ALA A 73 9.32 21.62 -30.90
CA ALA A 73 9.42 20.23 -30.47
C ALA A 73 9.85 19.24 -31.58
N HIS A 74 9.50 19.52 -32.84
CA HIS A 74 9.84 18.65 -33.98
C HIS A 74 11.31 18.75 -34.40
N THR A 75 11.94 19.93 -34.26
CA THR A 75 13.39 20.07 -34.51
C THR A 75 14.20 19.45 -33.39
N LEU A 76 13.71 19.54 -32.15
CA LEU A 76 14.30 18.85 -31.00
C LEU A 76 14.13 17.32 -31.10
N ASP A 77 12.99 16.83 -31.58
CA ASP A 77 12.81 15.40 -31.90
C ASP A 77 13.77 14.94 -33.01
N ASP A 78 13.95 15.74 -34.06
CA ASP A 78 14.93 15.46 -35.11
C ASP A 78 16.35 15.31 -34.54
N MET A 79 16.75 16.19 -33.61
CA MET A 79 18.04 16.08 -32.91
C MET A 79 18.14 14.84 -32.00
N ALA A 80 17.02 14.38 -31.44
CA ALA A 80 17.02 13.23 -30.54
C ALA A 80 17.35 11.91 -31.26
N HIS A 81 16.96 11.75 -32.53
CA HIS A 81 17.10 10.47 -33.26
C HIS A 81 17.94 10.51 -34.54
N LYS A 82 18.20 11.68 -35.11
CA LYS A 82 19.02 11.80 -36.32
C LYS A 82 20.41 12.25 -35.90
N PRO A 83 21.43 11.40 -36.06
CA PRO A 83 22.78 11.82 -35.77
C PRO A 83 23.40 12.61 -36.94
N VAL A 84 24.52 13.27 -36.68
CA VAL A 84 25.34 13.88 -37.73
C VAL A 84 26.22 12.81 -38.36
N ILE A 85 26.21 12.72 -39.69
CA ILE A 85 27.00 11.78 -40.46
C ILE A 85 28.24 12.50 -40.99
N LEU A 86 29.41 12.01 -40.63
CA LEU A 86 30.69 12.48 -41.14
C LEU A 86 31.24 11.45 -42.13
N THR A 87 31.40 11.85 -43.38
CA THR A 87 31.93 10.97 -44.44
C THR A 87 33.34 11.42 -44.82
N VAL A 88 34.32 10.52 -44.68
CA VAL A 88 35.70 10.79 -45.07
C VAL A 88 35.92 10.31 -46.50
N ILE A 89 36.36 11.22 -47.38
CA ILE A 89 36.45 10.98 -48.82
C ILE A 89 37.89 11.19 -49.30
N GLU A 90 38.45 10.19 -49.97
CA GLU A 90 39.74 10.24 -50.66
C GLU A 90 39.58 10.80 -52.08
N VAL A 91 40.51 11.67 -52.48
CA VAL A 91 40.60 12.20 -53.85
C VAL A 91 41.67 11.41 -54.62
N LEU A 92 41.25 10.67 -55.64
CA LEU A 92 42.15 9.85 -56.45
C LEU A 92 42.85 10.69 -57.53
N PRO A 93 44.06 10.29 -57.99
CA PRO A 93 44.80 11.02 -59.01
C PRO A 93 44.07 11.05 -60.36
N LYS A 94 44.09 12.20 -61.04
CA LYS A 94 43.53 12.33 -62.40
C LYS A 94 44.33 11.50 -63.41
N GLU A 95 43.69 10.53 -64.06
CA GLU A 95 44.23 9.90 -65.27
C GLU A 95 44.12 10.87 -66.47
N LYS A 96 45.10 10.82 -67.40
CA LYS A 96 45.34 11.81 -68.48
C LYS A 96 44.17 12.08 -69.48
N LYS A 97 42.96 11.56 -69.25
CA LYS A 97 41.77 11.76 -70.11
C LYS A 97 40.46 12.12 -69.38
N GLN A 98 40.45 12.29 -68.05
CA GLN A 98 39.20 12.61 -67.32
C GLN A 98 39.09 14.09 -66.92
N LYS A 99 37.88 14.65 -67.05
CA LYS A 99 37.55 16.05 -66.75
C LYS A 99 37.15 16.26 -65.29
N GLU A 100 36.73 15.21 -64.60
CA GLU A 100 36.27 15.21 -63.20
C GLU A 100 37.23 14.45 -62.28
N GLU A 101 37.30 14.87 -61.01
CA GLU A 101 38.09 14.21 -59.97
C GLU A 101 37.38 12.96 -59.49
N LYS A 102 38.03 11.80 -59.62
CA LYS A 102 37.50 10.55 -59.11
C LYS A 102 37.69 10.52 -57.59
N THR A 103 36.62 10.36 -56.83
CA THR A 103 36.66 10.25 -55.37
C THR A 103 36.29 8.85 -54.91
N ALA A 104 36.85 8.41 -53.78
CA ALA A 104 36.49 7.16 -53.12
C ALA A 104 36.13 7.45 -51.65
N VAL A 105 35.05 6.84 -51.16
CA VAL A 105 34.69 6.97 -49.74
C VAL A 105 35.58 6.03 -48.92
N ILE A 106 36.19 6.55 -47.85
CA ILE A 106 37.01 5.77 -46.93
C ILE A 106 36.12 5.13 -45.85
N GLY A 107 35.22 5.92 -45.27
CA GLY A 107 34.35 5.48 -44.20
C GLY A 107 33.36 6.55 -43.74
N GLN A 108 32.45 6.16 -42.87
CA GLN A 108 31.51 7.06 -42.20
C GLN A 108 31.62 6.95 -40.67
N ALA A 109 31.51 8.08 -40.00
CA ALA A 109 31.43 8.18 -38.55
C ALA A 109 30.12 8.90 -38.18
N ILE A 110 29.61 8.60 -36.99
CA ILE A 110 28.34 9.13 -36.49
C ILE A 110 28.58 9.92 -35.22
N VAL A 111 28.01 11.13 -35.15
CA VAL A 111 28.03 11.99 -33.95
C VAL A 111 26.61 12.10 -33.40
N ASP A 112 26.44 11.65 -32.15
CA ASP A 112 25.18 11.73 -31.41
C ASP A 112 25.00 13.14 -30.81
N LEU A 113 23.84 13.75 -31.04
CA LEU A 113 23.50 15.10 -30.56
C LEU A 113 22.76 15.10 -29.23
N LEU A 114 22.46 13.92 -28.67
CA LEU A 114 21.77 13.75 -27.40
C LEU A 114 22.34 14.60 -26.24
N PRO A 115 23.68 14.77 -26.07
CA PRO A 115 24.21 15.58 -24.96
C PRO A 115 23.73 17.03 -24.95
N LEU A 116 23.39 17.62 -26.12
CA LEU A 116 22.83 18.98 -26.18
C LEU A 116 21.41 19.05 -25.62
N LEU A 117 20.61 17.99 -25.83
CA LEU A 117 19.26 17.88 -25.27
C LEU A 117 19.29 17.64 -23.76
N HIS A 118 20.40 17.11 -23.22
CA HIS A 118 20.66 17.05 -21.78
C HIS A 118 21.13 18.39 -21.17
N GLY A 119 21.14 19.47 -21.96
CA GLY A 119 21.51 20.81 -21.50
C GLY A 119 23.00 21.12 -21.58
N GLN A 120 23.83 20.24 -22.17
CA GLN A 120 25.24 20.58 -22.40
C GLN A 120 25.38 21.63 -23.50
N VAL A 121 26.26 22.60 -23.28
CA VAL A 121 26.54 23.68 -24.24
C VAL A 121 27.65 23.28 -25.22
N SER A 122 28.55 22.38 -24.81
CA SER A 122 29.59 21.84 -25.67
C SER A 122 30.09 20.50 -25.18
N PHE A 123 30.42 19.59 -26.09
CA PHE A 123 31.06 18.31 -25.77
C PHE A 123 32.10 17.93 -26.83
N LEU A 124 33.11 17.18 -26.40
CA LEU A 124 34.14 16.57 -27.25
C LEU A 124 33.88 15.07 -27.32
N SER A 125 33.85 14.51 -28.54
CA SER A 125 33.63 13.09 -28.77
C SER A 125 34.62 12.55 -29.81
N THR A 126 35.23 11.41 -29.49
CA THR A 126 36.05 10.64 -30.44
C THR A 126 35.19 9.53 -31.03
N VAL A 127 34.82 9.68 -32.30
CA VAL A 127 33.88 8.79 -33.01
C VAL A 127 34.63 7.81 -33.91
N LEU A 128 34.20 6.55 -33.93
CA LEU A 128 34.83 5.52 -34.76
C LEU A 128 34.46 5.72 -36.24
N LEU A 129 35.45 5.60 -37.13
CA LEU A 129 35.25 5.65 -38.56
C LEU A 129 35.02 4.23 -39.09
N HIS A 130 33.80 3.93 -39.53
CA HIS A 130 33.47 2.63 -40.09
C HIS A 130 33.82 2.59 -41.58
N PRO A 131 34.60 1.59 -42.05
CA PRO A 131 35.01 1.51 -43.44
C PRO A 131 33.81 1.19 -44.35
N THR A 132 33.81 1.74 -45.57
CA THR A 132 32.84 1.36 -46.60
C THR A 132 33.27 0.08 -47.32
N PRO A 133 32.32 -0.78 -47.77
CA PRO A 133 32.65 -2.02 -48.49
C PRO A 133 33.49 -1.75 -49.74
N GLY A 134 34.61 -2.45 -49.88
CA GLY A 134 35.58 -2.28 -50.98
C GLY A 134 36.63 -1.18 -50.76
N SER A 135 36.69 -0.57 -49.57
CA SER A 135 37.72 0.41 -49.20
C SER A 135 39.00 -0.28 -48.64
N PRO A 136 40.18 0.33 -48.78
CA PRO A 136 41.44 -0.17 -48.19
C PRO A 136 41.40 -0.30 -46.66
N ALA A 137 40.57 0.53 -46.02
CA ALA A 137 40.37 0.49 -44.58
C ALA A 137 39.67 -0.80 -44.10
N GLU A 138 38.85 -1.44 -44.95
CA GLU A 138 38.21 -2.74 -44.67
C GLU A 138 39.23 -3.88 -44.60
N ALA A 139 40.23 -3.89 -45.49
CA ALA A 139 41.30 -4.89 -45.51
C ALA A 139 42.21 -4.78 -44.26
N ALA A 140 42.48 -3.56 -43.80
CA ALA A 140 43.28 -3.30 -42.60
C ALA A 140 42.59 -3.72 -41.28
N SER A 141 41.25 -3.63 -41.22
CA SER A 141 40.48 -4.09 -40.04
C SER A 141 40.49 -5.61 -39.84
N GLN A 142 40.83 -6.41 -40.87
CA GLN A 142 40.93 -7.87 -40.78
C GLN A 142 42.32 -8.36 -40.33
N GLU A 143 43.37 -7.52 -40.43
CA GLU A 143 44.78 -7.92 -40.20
C GLU A 143 45.27 -7.76 -38.75
N GLY A 144 44.44 -7.36 -37.79
CA GLY A 144 44.73 -7.46 -36.34
C GLY A 144 45.94 -6.65 -35.81
N SER A 145 46.54 -5.74 -36.59
CA SER A 145 47.83 -5.13 -36.25
C SER A 145 47.77 -3.75 -35.55
N CYS A 146 46.59 -3.17 -35.30
CA CYS A 146 46.45 -1.91 -34.56
C CYS A 146 45.41 -2.03 -33.42
N LYS A 147 45.81 -1.68 -32.19
CA LYS A 147 44.92 -1.69 -31.00
C LYS A 147 43.87 -0.57 -30.98
N VAL A 148 43.94 0.41 -31.89
CA VAL A 148 43.01 1.55 -31.99
C VAL A 148 42.62 1.72 -33.46
N GLY A 149 41.33 1.54 -33.77
CA GLY A 149 40.78 1.73 -35.12
C GLY A 149 40.79 3.19 -35.58
N PRO A 150 40.50 3.47 -36.87
CA PRO A 150 40.41 4.83 -37.40
C PRO A 150 39.29 5.60 -36.70
N SER A 151 39.54 6.85 -36.31
CA SER A 151 38.57 7.67 -35.56
C SER A 151 38.64 9.16 -35.94
N LEU A 152 37.59 9.91 -35.61
CA LEU A 152 37.54 11.37 -35.75
C LEU A 152 37.28 12.00 -34.39
N ASP A 153 38.07 13.02 -34.04
CA ASP A 153 37.84 13.87 -32.87
C ASP A 153 36.95 15.04 -33.29
N VAL A 154 35.76 15.12 -32.69
CA VAL A 154 34.71 16.07 -33.06
C VAL A 154 34.26 16.84 -31.82
N THR A 155 34.19 18.16 -31.92
CA THR A 155 33.57 19.01 -30.91
C THR A 155 32.26 19.55 -31.44
N VAL A 156 31.19 19.46 -30.64
CA VAL A 156 29.91 20.11 -30.95
C VAL A 156 29.67 21.17 -29.89
N CYS A 157 29.26 22.38 -30.30
CA CYS A 157 28.94 23.46 -29.39
C CYS A 157 27.77 24.32 -29.86
N VAL A 158 27.05 24.87 -28.89
CA VAL A 158 25.98 25.87 -29.05
C VAL A 158 26.35 27.12 -28.23
N PRO A 159 25.86 28.32 -28.59
CA PRO A 159 26.18 29.54 -27.84
C PRO A 159 25.53 29.59 -26.46
N GLU A 160 24.38 28.96 -26.31
CA GLU A 160 23.59 28.84 -25.08
C GLU A 160 22.87 27.48 -25.07
N PRO A 161 22.43 26.97 -23.90
CA PRO A 161 21.68 25.72 -23.83
C PRO A 161 20.43 25.75 -24.74
N LEU A 162 20.18 24.65 -25.46
CA LEU A 162 19.02 24.54 -26.36
C LEU A 162 17.67 24.60 -25.63
N LEU A 163 17.65 24.21 -24.36
CA LEU A 163 16.48 24.24 -23.50
C LEU A 163 16.77 25.12 -22.29
N SER A 164 15.83 25.99 -21.93
CA SER A 164 15.89 26.68 -20.64
C SER A 164 15.81 25.66 -19.49
N GLY A 165 16.29 26.02 -18.29
CA GLY A 165 16.27 25.10 -17.14
C GLY A 165 14.88 24.56 -16.80
N VAL A 166 13.82 25.34 -17.02
CA VAL A 166 12.41 24.93 -16.82
C VAL A 166 11.95 23.98 -17.94
N GLN A 167 12.24 24.31 -19.20
CA GLN A 167 11.91 23.39 -20.30
C GLN A 167 12.67 22.07 -20.18
N LEU A 168 13.92 22.10 -19.73
CA LEU A 168 14.72 20.91 -19.50
C LEU A 168 14.17 20.10 -18.31
N SER A 169 13.66 20.72 -17.24
CA SER A 169 13.04 19.98 -16.13
C SER A 169 11.75 19.29 -16.55
N ASP A 170 10.92 19.99 -17.32
CA ASP A 170 9.55 19.56 -17.62
C ASP A 170 9.44 18.67 -18.87
N SER A 171 10.44 18.71 -19.76
CA SER A 171 10.53 17.79 -20.91
C SER A 171 11.05 16.42 -20.52
N ASN A 172 10.79 15.44 -21.38
CA ASN A 172 11.20 14.05 -21.20
C ASN A 172 11.70 13.47 -22.53
N LEU A 173 12.49 12.40 -22.45
CA LEU A 173 12.97 11.68 -23.61
C LEU A 173 12.48 10.23 -23.54
N LEU A 174 11.71 9.85 -24.56
CA LEU A 174 11.18 8.50 -24.72
C LEU A 174 12.08 7.72 -25.68
N LYS A 175 12.59 6.58 -25.27
CA LYS A 175 13.31 5.65 -26.16
C LYS A 175 12.41 4.45 -26.41
N VAL A 176 12.24 4.11 -27.68
CA VAL A 176 11.50 2.90 -28.07
C VAL A 176 12.41 2.03 -28.92
N THR A 177 12.70 0.83 -28.44
CA THR A 177 13.43 -0.20 -29.18
C THR A 177 12.44 -1.23 -29.70
N VAL A 178 12.41 -1.44 -31.01
CA VAL A 178 11.71 -2.58 -31.61
C VAL A 178 12.75 -3.64 -31.94
N GLU A 179 12.68 -4.76 -31.24
CA GLU A 179 13.67 -5.83 -31.38
C GLU A 179 13.29 -6.81 -32.50
N THR A 180 12.60 -7.89 -32.14
CA THR A 180 12.29 -9.01 -33.03
C THR A 180 10.87 -9.51 -32.80
N ALA A 181 10.15 -9.78 -33.89
CA ALA A 181 8.90 -10.50 -33.91
C ALA A 181 9.16 -11.99 -34.18
N TYR A 182 8.72 -12.86 -33.28
CA TYR A 182 8.94 -14.31 -33.32
C TYR A 182 7.66 -15.06 -33.71
N SER A 183 7.82 -16.26 -34.28
CA SER A 183 6.70 -17.07 -34.79
C SER A 183 5.81 -16.28 -35.77
N VAL A 184 6.45 -15.59 -36.75
CA VAL A 184 5.71 -14.76 -37.72
C VAL A 184 4.84 -15.62 -38.66
N PRO A 185 3.67 -15.12 -39.10
CA PRO A 185 2.75 -15.91 -39.93
C PRO A 185 3.39 -16.39 -41.23
N GLU A 186 3.00 -17.57 -41.72
CA GLU A 186 3.55 -18.11 -42.97
C GLU A 186 3.32 -17.20 -44.18
N VAL A 187 2.23 -16.43 -44.16
CA VAL A 187 1.90 -15.42 -45.19
C VAL A 187 3.01 -14.40 -45.33
N TRP A 188 3.79 -14.13 -44.29
CA TRP A 188 4.90 -13.18 -44.34
C TRP A 188 6.08 -13.70 -45.16
N ASN A 189 6.13 -14.99 -45.47
CA ASN A 189 7.21 -15.55 -46.27
C ASN A 189 7.23 -14.97 -47.69
N PRO A 190 8.43 -14.80 -48.28
CA PRO A 190 8.54 -14.49 -49.70
C PRO A 190 7.94 -15.63 -50.51
N VAL A 191 7.06 -15.30 -51.46
CA VAL A 191 6.50 -16.29 -52.39
C VAL A 191 7.64 -16.81 -53.26
N SER A 192 7.75 -18.14 -53.36
CA SER A 192 8.85 -18.87 -53.98
C SER A 192 9.25 -18.32 -55.35
N GLY A 193 10.51 -17.89 -55.48
CA GLY A 193 11.17 -17.58 -56.76
C GLY A 193 10.92 -16.17 -57.32
N SER A 194 11.90 -15.29 -57.13
CA SER A 194 12.10 -14.01 -57.86
C SER A 194 11.18 -12.81 -57.55
N GLY A 195 10.38 -12.83 -56.48
CA GLY A 195 9.64 -11.65 -56.02
C GLY A 195 10.55 -10.62 -55.30
N PRO A 196 10.21 -9.31 -55.32
CA PRO A 196 10.98 -8.28 -54.63
C PRO A 196 11.05 -8.54 -53.12
N LEU A 197 12.20 -8.22 -52.51
CA LEU A 197 12.40 -8.27 -51.05
C LEU A 197 11.23 -7.56 -50.37
N SER A 198 10.51 -8.28 -49.50
CA SER A 198 9.46 -7.66 -48.69
C SER A 198 10.12 -6.87 -47.57
N SER A 199 9.72 -5.61 -47.38
CA SER A 199 10.14 -4.81 -46.24
C SER A 199 9.08 -4.91 -45.14
N TYR A 200 9.53 -5.14 -43.91
CA TYR A 200 8.66 -5.15 -42.74
C TYR A 200 8.85 -3.85 -41.97
N VAL A 201 7.74 -3.25 -41.58
CA VAL A 201 7.71 -1.96 -40.90
C VAL A 201 6.86 -2.10 -39.65
N ALA A 202 7.38 -1.68 -38.50
CA ALA A 202 6.60 -1.47 -37.31
C ALA A 202 6.40 0.03 -37.08
N ALA A 203 5.23 0.43 -36.59
CA ALA A 203 4.87 1.81 -36.36
C ALA A 203 4.08 1.95 -35.05
N LEU A 204 4.35 3.03 -34.32
CA LEU A 204 3.60 3.40 -33.12
C LEU A 204 3.43 4.92 -33.05
N GLN A 205 2.37 5.38 -32.41
CA GLN A 205 2.06 6.81 -32.28
C GLN A 205 2.41 7.31 -30.87
N VAL A 206 3.09 8.46 -30.80
CA VAL A 206 3.49 9.14 -29.56
C VAL A 206 3.11 10.62 -29.65
N PRO A 207 2.52 11.22 -28.60
CA PRO A 207 2.27 12.66 -28.58
C PRO A 207 3.58 13.43 -28.40
N LEU A 208 3.89 14.35 -29.31
CA LEU A 208 5.08 15.21 -29.22
C LEU A 208 4.80 16.47 -28.39
N THR A 209 3.58 17.00 -28.54
CA THR A 209 3.02 18.21 -27.89
C THR A 209 1.53 17.96 -27.61
N ALA A 210 0.78 18.92 -27.04
CA ALA A 210 -0.67 18.75 -26.86
C ALA A 210 -1.45 18.52 -28.17
N GLU A 211 -1.02 19.15 -29.27
CA GLU A 211 -1.77 19.16 -30.54
C GLU A 211 -1.16 18.24 -31.60
N LYS A 212 0.13 17.91 -31.48
CA LYS A 212 0.87 17.19 -32.51
C LYS A 212 1.26 15.79 -32.06
N GLU A 213 0.83 14.80 -32.84
CA GLU A 213 1.28 13.42 -32.74
C GLU A 213 2.41 13.13 -33.72
N GLN A 214 3.32 12.25 -33.30
CA GLN A 214 4.43 11.77 -34.10
C GLN A 214 4.33 10.25 -34.24
N VAL A 215 4.39 9.77 -35.48
CA VAL A 215 4.50 8.34 -35.77
C VAL A 215 5.98 7.95 -35.73
N LEU A 216 6.35 7.04 -34.82
CA LEU A 216 7.67 6.42 -34.79
C LEU A 216 7.67 5.23 -35.75
N MET A 217 8.56 5.26 -36.73
CA MET A 217 8.63 4.27 -37.82
C MET A 217 9.91 3.45 -37.71
N PHE A 218 9.76 2.13 -37.65
CA PHE A 218 10.84 1.15 -37.61
C PHE A 218 10.86 0.40 -38.93
N SER A 219 11.68 0.88 -39.87
CA SER A 219 11.74 0.36 -41.24
C SER A 219 12.83 -0.72 -41.38
N ASN A 220 12.80 -1.45 -42.51
CA ASN A 220 13.85 -2.41 -42.90
C ASN A 220 14.00 -3.63 -41.98
N GLY A 221 12.89 -4.15 -41.44
CA GLY A 221 12.91 -5.42 -40.71
C GLY A 221 13.44 -6.56 -41.59
N LEU A 222 14.39 -7.34 -41.07
CA LEU A 222 14.99 -8.46 -41.78
C LEU A 222 14.32 -9.78 -41.40
N LEU A 223 13.80 -10.50 -42.40
CA LEU A 223 13.30 -11.85 -42.20
C LEU A 223 14.46 -12.83 -42.05
N LYS A 224 14.62 -13.40 -40.86
CA LYS A 224 15.59 -14.46 -40.55
C LYS A 224 14.90 -15.82 -40.58
N VAL A 225 15.58 -16.80 -41.17
CA VAL A 225 15.13 -18.20 -41.18
C VAL A 225 15.41 -18.85 -39.83
N GLY A 226 14.59 -19.84 -39.47
CA GLY A 226 14.83 -20.64 -38.27
C GLY A 226 16.06 -21.55 -38.39
N GLY A 227 16.65 -21.91 -37.25
CA GLY A 227 17.80 -22.81 -37.12
C GLY A 227 18.84 -22.31 -36.08
N GLU A 228 18.94 -21.01 -35.87
CA GLU A 228 19.87 -20.39 -34.92
C GLU A 228 19.15 -19.31 -34.09
N SER A 229 19.43 -19.29 -32.78
CA SER A 229 18.94 -18.26 -31.85
C SER A 229 19.67 -16.93 -32.05
N GLU A 230 19.05 -15.82 -31.64
CA GLU A 230 19.73 -14.52 -31.66
C GLU A 230 20.89 -14.47 -30.66
N PRO A 231 22.04 -13.88 -31.03
CA PRO A 231 23.14 -13.68 -30.10
C PRO A 231 22.75 -12.66 -29.02
N MET A 232 23.16 -12.95 -27.78
CA MET A 232 23.04 -12.01 -26.66
C MET A 232 23.98 -10.82 -26.85
N GLY A 233 23.56 -9.62 -26.43
CA GLY A 233 24.39 -8.42 -26.55
C GLY A 233 24.46 -7.83 -27.96
N ARG A 234 23.47 -8.12 -28.82
CA ARG A 234 23.42 -7.54 -30.18
C ARG A 234 23.32 -6.01 -30.13
N PRO A 235 24.04 -5.27 -31.00
CA PRO A 235 24.03 -3.80 -30.98
C PRO A 235 22.72 -3.23 -31.52
N ARG A 236 22.24 -2.13 -30.92
CA ARG A 236 21.06 -1.40 -31.40
C ARG A 236 21.42 -0.54 -32.62
N LYS A 237 20.48 -0.36 -33.55
CA LYS A 237 20.65 0.42 -34.77
C LYS A 237 19.91 1.74 -34.72
N TRP A 238 20.45 2.73 -35.42
CA TRP A 238 19.74 3.96 -35.72
C TRP A 238 18.57 3.71 -36.68
N PRO A 239 17.46 4.45 -36.58
CA PRO A 239 16.29 4.33 -37.45
C PRO A 239 16.52 5.10 -38.77
N LEU A 240 17.64 4.83 -39.42
CA LEU A 240 18.09 5.52 -40.64
C LEU A 240 17.91 4.62 -41.87
N GLY A 241 17.90 5.26 -43.04
CA GLY A 241 18.04 4.57 -44.32
C GLY A 241 19.42 3.91 -44.48
N PRO A 242 19.64 3.16 -45.57
CA PRO A 242 20.92 2.49 -45.81
C PRO A 242 22.07 3.51 -45.87
N LEU A 243 23.04 3.37 -44.97
CA LEU A 243 24.27 4.16 -44.93
C LEU A 243 25.32 3.60 -45.90
N LEU A 244 26.31 4.42 -46.30
CA LEU A 244 27.40 3.99 -47.17
C LEU A 244 28.33 2.99 -46.47
N ALA A 245 28.51 3.15 -45.15
CA ALA A 245 29.24 2.20 -44.31
C ALA A 245 28.25 1.41 -43.42
N PRO A 246 28.05 0.10 -43.65
CA PRO A 246 27.11 -0.71 -42.86
C PRO A 246 27.42 -0.71 -41.35
N GLY A 247 28.70 -0.63 -40.97
CA GLY A 247 29.11 -0.58 -39.56
C GLY A 247 28.66 0.69 -38.83
N ALA A 248 28.43 1.79 -39.55
CA ALA A 248 27.99 3.06 -38.96
C ALA A 248 26.53 3.01 -38.49
N GLN A 249 25.72 2.04 -38.92
CA GLN A 249 24.30 1.98 -38.56
C GLN A 249 24.04 1.71 -37.06
N PHE A 250 25.06 1.28 -36.31
CA PHE A 250 24.92 0.90 -34.91
C PHE A 250 25.10 2.09 -33.96
N ILE A 251 24.36 2.09 -32.86
CA ILE A 251 24.47 3.09 -31.79
C ILE A 251 25.69 2.72 -30.93
N PRO A 252 26.69 3.61 -30.77
CA PRO A 252 27.88 3.31 -29.98
C PRO A 252 27.57 2.99 -28.52
N GLY A 253 28.10 1.87 -28.01
CA GLY A 253 28.00 1.50 -26.60
C GLY A 253 26.61 1.03 -26.13
N VAL A 254 25.65 0.85 -27.04
CA VAL A 254 24.29 0.39 -26.69
C VAL A 254 24.02 -0.99 -27.31
N SER A 255 23.83 -1.98 -26.45
CA SER A 255 23.47 -3.36 -26.81
C SER A 255 22.14 -3.76 -26.17
N MET A 256 21.46 -4.73 -26.77
CA MET A 256 20.32 -5.39 -26.16
C MET A 256 20.83 -6.35 -25.07
N GLU A 257 20.33 -6.18 -23.84
CA GLU A 257 20.57 -7.10 -22.73
C GLU A 257 19.45 -8.12 -22.70
N GLY A 258 19.78 -9.39 -22.49
CA GLY A 258 18.78 -10.45 -22.38
C GLY A 258 18.33 -10.60 -20.93
N GLU A 259 17.05 -10.35 -20.68
CA GLU A 259 16.43 -10.66 -19.40
C GLU A 259 15.88 -12.10 -19.39
N PRO A 260 15.77 -12.76 -18.23
CA PRO A 260 15.05 -14.02 -18.14
C PRO A 260 13.58 -13.83 -18.54
N ILE A 261 13.02 -14.80 -19.29
CA ILE A 261 11.61 -14.78 -19.75
C ILE A 261 10.62 -14.48 -18.60
N GLU A 262 10.91 -14.91 -17.38
CA GLU A 262 10.05 -14.71 -16.19
C GLU A 262 10.02 -13.27 -15.66
N MET A 263 11.00 -12.45 -16.05
CA MET A 263 11.14 -11.05 -15.63
C MET A 263 10.63 -10.08 -16.70
N GLU A 264 10.32 -10.58 -17.90
CA GLU A 264 9.77 -9.77 -18.98
C GLU A 264 8.30 -9.40 -18.69
N ASP A 265 7.91 -8.18 -19.05
CA ASP A 265 6.53 -7.72 -19.00
C ASP A 265 5.75 -8.15 -20.26
N GLY A 266 4.55 -8.72 -20.09
CA GLY A 266 3.63 -9.04 -21.19
C GLY A 266 3.17 -10.49 -21.25
N ASP A 267 2.60 -10.88 -22.39
CA ASP A 267 2.11 -12.24 -22.64
C ASP A 267 3.25 -13.21 -23.00
N LEU A 268 3.01 -14.53 -22.84
CA LEU A 268 3.94 -15.61 -23.17
C LEU A 268 5.23 -15.68 -22.32
N THR A 269 5.15 -15.19 -21.08
CA THR A 269 6.26 -15.17 -20.09
C THR A 269 6.13 -16.26 -19.03
N SER A 270 5.07 -17.07 -19.08
CA SER A 270 4.79 -18.11 -18.09
C SER A 270 5.74 -19.31 -18.22
N ILE A 271 5.77 -20.15 -17.17
CA ILE A 271 6.55 -21.40 -17.18
C ILE A 271 6.06 -22.34 -18.31
N GLU A 272 4.77 -22.32 -18.63
CA GLU A 272 4.16 -23.14 -19.69
C GLU A 272 4.58 -22.70 -21.09
N ASP A 273 4.87 -21.41 -21.25
CA ASP A 273 5.26 -20.82 -22.54
C ASP A 273 6.73 -21.04 -22.88
N ARG A 274 7.56 -21.53 -21.93
CA ARG A 274 9.00 -21.71 -22.11
C ARG A 274 9.35 -22.60 -23.30
N ASP A 275 8.64 -23.72 -23.45
CA ASP A 275 8.90 -24.65 -24.56
C ASP A 275 8.53 -24.02 -25.90
N PHE A 276 7.41 -23.28 -25.94
CA PHE A 276 6.99 -22.53 -27.11
C PHE A 276 7.96 -21.39 -27.46
N ARG A 277 8.39 -20.58 -26.48
CA ARG A 277 9.36 -19.49 -26.63
C ARG A 277 10.68 -20.02 -27.18
N LYS A 278 11.18 -21.12 -26.60
CA LYS A 278 12.38 -21.81 -27.07
C LYS A 278 12.25 -22.27 -28.52
N GLU A 279 11.12 -22.88 -28.89
CA GLU A 279 10.86 -23.28 -30.29
C GLU A 279 10.75 -22.08 -31.23
N ALA A 280 10.07 -21.01 -30.80
CA ALA A 280 9.85 -19.81 -31.59
C ALA A 280 11.15 -19.03 -31.84
N GLU A 281 12.05 -18.98 -30.86
CA GLU A 281 13.34 -18.29 -30.94
C GLU A 281 14.38 -19.07 -31.74
N THR A 282 14.31 -20.41 -31.74
CA THR A 282 15.29 -21.27 -32.39
C THR A 282 14.84 -21.73 -33.77
N ASN A 283 13.65 -22.32 -33.88
CA ASN A 283 13.24 -23.10 -35.05
C ASN A 283 12.32 -22.34 -36.01
N LYS A 284 11.57 -21.36 -35.50
CA LYS A 284 10.62 -20.60 -36.33
C LYS A 284 11.28 -19.40 -37.00
N LYS A 285 10.63 -18.92 -38.06
CA LYS A 285 11.03 -17.69 -38.74
C LYS A 285 10.67 -16.48 -37.89
N ARG A 286 11.45 -15.42 -38.05
CA ARG A 286 11.34 -14.19 -37.27
C ARG A 286 11.72 -12.97 -38.09
N VAL A 287 11.23 -11.80 -37.69
CA VAL A 287 11.57 -10.51 -38.30
C VAL A 287 12.27 -9.66 -37.25
N SER A 288 13.54 -9.31 -37.50
CA SER A 288 14.34 -8.49 -36.58
C SER A 288 14.56 -7.08 -37.15
N TRP A 289 14.25 -6.05 -36.37
CA TRP A 289 14.61 -4.66 -36.66
C TRP A 289 15.85 -4.24 -35.87
N ASP A 290 15.90 -4.58 -34.58
CA ASP A 290 16.99 -4.22 -33.67
C ASP A 290 17.26 -2.70 -33.65
N THR A 291 16.20 -1.90 -33.72
CA THR A 291 16.28 -0.45 -33.98
C THR A 291 15.73 0.34 -32.79
N GLU A 292 16.48 1.33 -32.33
CA GLU A 292 16.06 2.25 -31.27
C GLU A 292 15.69 3.62 -31.88
N ARG A 293 14.50 4.12 -31.55
CA ARG A 293 14.04 5.48 -31.90
C ARG A 293 13.83 6.26 -30.61
N ARG A 294 14.56 7.38 -30.48
CA ARG A 294 14.45 8.31 -29.35
C ARG A 294 13.52 9.45 -29.72
N CYS A 295 12.55 9.80 -28.90
CA CYS A 295 11.54 10.82 -29.16
C CYS A 295 11.55 11.86 -28.04
N PHE A 296 11.63 13.14 -28.43
CA PHE A 296 11.56 14.24 -27.48
C PHE A 296 10.10 14.54 -27.13
N LEU A 297 9.79 14.61 -25.85
CA LEU A 297 8.46 14.99 -25.34
C LEU A 297 8.59 16.34 -24.65
N ASP A 298 7.84 17.34 -25.11
CA ASP A 298 7.67 18.55 -24.32
C ASP A 298 6.75 18.30 -23.11
N ALA A 299 6.59 19.32 -22.25
CA ALA A 299 5.78 19.19 -21.04
C ALA A 299 4.33 18.80 -21.34
N GLU A 300 3.75 19.34 -22.43
CA GLU A 300 2.37 19.08 -22.82
C GLU A 300 2.20 17.69 -23.47
N GLY A 301 3.17 17.26 -24.27
CA GLY A 301 3.25 15.93 -24.87
C GLY A 301 3.40 14.85 -23.80
N ALA A 302 4.25 15.07 -22.79
CA ALA A 302 4.38 14.18 -21.63
C ALA A 302 3.06 14.10 -20.85
N ALA A 303 2.35 15.22 -20.63
CA ALA A 303 1.04 15.22 -19.98
C ALA A 303 -0.04 14.50 -20.82
N CYS A 304 -0.01 14.67 -22.14
CA CYS A 304 -0.89 13.95 -23.07
C CYS A 304 -0.62 12.44 -23.03
N LEU A 305 0.65 12.05 -22.98
CA LEU A 305 1.06 10.67 -22.83
C LEU A 305 0.54 10.06 -21.52
N THR A 306 0.72 10.74 -20.39
CA THR A 306 0.18 10.31 -19.09
C THR A 306 -1.34 10.14 -19.15
N ARG A 307 -2.05 11.06 -19.81
CA ARG A 307 -3.51 10.96 -20.01
C ARG A 307 -3.88 9.71 -20.81
N ARG A 308 -3.18 9.45 -21.92
CA ARG A 308 -3.43 8.27 -22.77
C ARG A 308 -3.20 6.97 -22.02
N ILE A 309 -2.17 6.89 -21.20
CA ILE A 309 -1.91 5.70 -20.36
C ILE A 309 -3.05 5.50 -19.34
N ALA A 310 -3.57 6.58 -18.76
CA ALA A 310 -4.67 6.51 -17.80
C ALA A 310 -6.01 6.11 -18.47
N GLU A 311 -6.30 6.63 -19.67
CA GLU A 311 -7.55 6.39 -20.41
C GLU A 311 -7.54 5.04 -21.15
N SER A 312 -6.42 4.72 -21.80
CA SER A 312 -6.22 3.50 -22.59
C SER A 312 -5.08 2.69 -21.99
N ARG A 313 -5.42 1.57 -21.35
CA ARG A 313 -4.45 0.58 -20.83
C ARG A 313 -3.74 -0.21 -21.93
N LEU A 314 -3.90 0.19 -23.20
CA LEU A 314 -3.37 -0.47 -24.38
C LEU A 314 -2.67 0.58 -25.25
N TRP A 315 -1.46 0.26 -25.71
CA TRP A 315 -0.75 1.07 -26.69
C TRP A 315 -0.78 0.39 -28.06
N PRO A 316 -1.40 1.00 -29.08
CA PRO A 316 -1.47 0.38 -30.40
C PRO A 316 -0.10 0.35 -31.08
N VAL A 317 0.30 -0.83 -31.54
CA VAL A 317 1.47 -1.04 -32.40
C VAL A 317 1.00 -1.69 -33.69
N GLU A 318 1.32 -1.06 -34.82
CA GLU A 318 1.00 -1.58 -36.14
C GLU A 318 2.23 -2.20 -36.78
N VAL A 319 2.11 -3.43 -37.28
CA VAL A 319 3.17 -4.09 -38.05
C VAL A 319 2.66 -4.43 -39.43
N MET A 320 3.34 -3.90 -40.45
CA MET A 320 2.95 -4.02 -41.85
C MET A 320 4.07 -4.64 -42.69
N ARG A 321 3.66 -5.43 -43.68
CA ARG A 321 4.54 -5.93 -44.74
C ARG A 321 4.26 -5.13 -46.01
N SER A 322 5.30 -4.50 -46.56
CA SER A 322 5.24 -3.81 -47.84
C SER A 322 6.09 -4.52 -48.90
N PRO A 323 5.55 -4.86 -50.08
CA PRO A 323 6.36 -5.35 -51.19
C PRO A 323 7.21 -4.21 -51.76
N GLN A 324 8.54 -4.39 -51.89
CA GLN A 324 9.36 -3.38 -52.57
C GLN A 324 8.96 -3.29 -54.06
N VAL A 325 8.61 -2.10 -54.53
CA VAL A 325 8.03 -1.90 -55.86
C VAL A 325 9.11 -2.01 -56.95
N GLY A 326 9.06 -3.09 -57.73
CA GLY A 326 9.41 -3.09 -59.15
C GLY A 326 8.11 -3.09 -59.95
N ALA A 327 7.82 -2.01 -60.66
CA ALA A 327 6.55 -1.79 -61.33
C ALA A 327 6.25 -2.84 -62.43
N THR A 328 5.13 -3.55 -62.33
CA THR A 328 4.27 -3.86 -63.50
C THR A 328 2.80 -3.79 -63.09
N LYS A 329 2.00 -3.15 -63.95
CA LYS A 329 0.56 -2.95 -63.76
C LYS A 329 -0.20 -4.27 -63.90
N GLY A 330 -1.16 -4.48 -63.01
CA GLY A 330 -2.42 -5.16 -63.33
C GLY A 330 -2.46 -6.66 -63.03
N GLY A 331 -2.65 -7.02 -61.77
CA GLY A 331 -3.23 -8.30 -61.37
C GLY A 331 -4.33 -8.04 -60.33
N LYS A 332 -5.58 -8.41 -60.62
CA LYS A 332 -6.68 -8.36 -59.64
C LYS A 332 -6.29 -9.22 -58.44
N ALA A 333 -6.12 -8.61 -57.27
CA ALA A 333 -6.01 -9.33 -56.01
C ALA A 333 -7.32 -10.11 -55.79
N GLY A 334 -7.23 -11.43 -55.81
CA GLY A 334 -8.33 -12.30 -55.40
C GLY A 334 -8.73 -11.95 -53.97
N LYS A 335 -10.03 -11.76 -53.73
CA LYS A 335 -10.59 -11.70 -52.37
C LYS A 335 -10.50 -13.10 -51.77
N ASP A 336 -9.34 -13.46 -51.23
CA ASP A 336 -9.28 -14.53 -50.25
C ASP A 336 -9.89 -13.99 -48.96
N LYS A 337 -11.15 -14.37 -48.73
CA LYS A 337 -11.79 -14.31 -47.42
C LYS A 337 -11.16 -15.41 -46.55
N GLY A 338 -9.90 -15.22 -46.18
CA GLY A 338 -9.24 -16.04 -45.16
C GLY A 338 -9.71 -15.58 -43.78
N MET A 339 -10.27 -16.51 -43.01
CA MET A 339 -10.45 -16.37 -41.56
C MET A 339 -9.12 -15.98 -40.91
N TYR A 340 -9.15 -15.18 -39.85
CA TYR A 340 -7.97 -14.92 -39.01
C TYR A 340 -7.34 -16.25 -38.59
N ALA A 341 -6.04 -16.42 -38.86
CA ALA A 341 -5.27 -17.58 -38.45
C ALA A 341 -4.44 -17.22 -37.22
N ASP A 342 -4.59 -17.98 -36.13
CA ASP A 342 -3.74 -17.83 -34.95
C ASP A 342 -2.34 -18.37 -35.25
N SER A 343 -1.35 -17.48 -35.22
CA SER A 343 0.07 -17.81 -35.45
C SER A 343 0.91 -17.74 -34.16
N ARG A 344 0.29 -17.38 -33.02
CA ARG A 344 0.95 -17.09 -31.74
C ARG A 344 2.21 -16.23 -31.89
N THR A 345 2.12 -15.19 -32.73
CA THR A 345 3.22 -14.25 -32.96
C THR A 345 3.34 -13.31 -31.77
N TYR A 346 4.55 -13.11 -31.28
CA TYR A 346 4.85 -12.08 -30.27
C TYR A 346 6.02 -11.22 -30.72
N ILE A 347 6.07 -10.00 -30.21
CA ILE A 347 7.10 -9.00 -30.54
C ILE A 347 7.67 -8.43 -29.25
N ILE A 348 8.99 -8.29 -29.20
CA ILE A 348 9.68 -7.66 -28.07
C ILE A 348 9.86 -6.17 -28.39
N ILE A 349 9.30 -5.32 -27.54
CA ILE A 349 9.39 -3.86 -27.62
C ILE A 349 9.81 -3.35 -26.25
N GLU A 350 10.92 -2.63 -26.21
CA GLU A 350 11.42 -1.97 -25.01
C GLU A 350 11.03 -0.48 -25.07
N ILE A 351 10.39 0.01 -24.01
CA ILE A 351 10.01 1.42 -23.88
C ILE A 351 10.67 1.96 -22.62
N ALA A 352 11.54 2.95 -22.77
CA ALA A 352 12.24 3.59 -21.65
C ALA A 352 12.02 5.10 -21.66
N LEU A 353 11.62 5.65 -20.52
CA LEU A 353 11.57 7.09 -20.29
C LEU A 353 12.79 7.52 -19.48
N GLU A 354 13.39 8.65 -19.84
CA GLU A 354 14.53 9.18 -19.10
C GLU A 354 14.13 9.69 -17.71
N LYS A 355 12.93 10.25 -17.58
CA LYS A 355 12.34 10.66 -16.31
C LYS A 355 10.98 9.98 -16.11
N SER A 356 10.59 9.77 -14.86
CA SER A 356 9.23 9.33 -14.54
C SER A 356 8.19 10.38 -14.98
N LEU A 357 7.09 9.93 -15.57
CA LEU A 357 5.98 10.83 -15.98
C LEU A 357 5.32 11.53 -14.79
N VAL A 358 5.31 10.85 -13.64
CA VAL A 358 4.85 11.38 -12.37
C VAL A 358 6.06 11.35 -11.43
N PRO A 359 6.67 12.51 -11.12
CA PRO A 359 7.81 12.55 -10.22
C PRO A 359 7.37 12.14 -8.82
N LYS A 360 8.12 11.24 -8.19
CA LYS A 360 7.92 10.92 -6.77
C LYS A 360 8.31 12.12 -5.93
N ARG A 361 7.46 12.54 -5.01
CA ARG A 361 7.77 13.64 -4.08
C ARG A 361 8.83 13.17 -3.08
N SER A 362 9.58 14.12 -2.53
CA SER A 362 10.57 13.78 -1.51
C SER A 362 9.87 13.34 -0.21
N PRO A 363 10.42 12.37 0.55
CA PRO A 363 9.83 11.96 1.82
C PRO A 363 9.68 13.10 2.83
N GLU A 364 10.59 14.09 2.79
CA GLU A 364 10.56 15.28 3.65
C GLU A 364 9.36 16.19 3.34
N GLU A 365 9.09 16.41 2.05
CA GLU A 365 7.94 17.19 1.58
C GLU A 365 6.62 16.50 1.92
N LEU A 366 6.56 15.17 1.74
CA LEU A 366 5.39 14.36 2.10
C LEU A 366 5.12 14.39 3.59
N ALA A 367 6.16 14.20 4.42
CA ALA A 367 6.03 14.31 5.87
C ALA A 367 5.51 15.70 6.28
N LYS A 368 5.94 16.76 5.59
CA LYS A 368 5.44 18.12 5.83
C LYS A 368 3.97 18.29 5.47
N ARG A 369 3.53 17.78 4.32
CA ARG A 369 2.12 17.81 3.91
C ARG A 369 1.24 16.99 4.86
N VAL A 370 1.66 15.79 5.25
CA VAL A 370 0.95 14.98 6.24
C VAL A 370 0.87 15.72 7.59
N MET A 371 1.91 16.46 7.99
CA MET A 371 1.85 17.34 9.18
C MET A 371 0.89 18.52 9.03
N GLU A 372 0.78 19.10 7.84
CA GLU A 372 -0.16 20.20 7.56
C GLU A 372 -1.62 19.70 7.60
N LEU A 373 -1.87 18.49 7.11
CA LEU A 373 -3.18 17.83 7.18
C LEU A 373 -3.53 17.36 8.60
N ILE A 374 -2.54 16.80 9.32
CA ILE A 374 -2.71 16.24 10.66
C ILE A 374 -1.66 16.86 11.60
N PRO A 375 -1.93 18.06 12.16
CA PRO A 375 -1.00 18.69 13.07
C PRO A 375 -0.87 17.89 14.38
N PRO A 376 0.35 17.74 14.93
CA PRO A 376 0.54 17.05 16.20
C PRO A 376 -0.19 17.82 17.31
N ARG A 377 -1.05 17.12 18.04
CA ARG A 377 -1.79 17.74 19.14
C ARG A 377 -0.84 18.08 20.27
N ALA A 378 -0.94 19.31 20.78
CA ALA A 378 -0.22 19.70 21.99
C ALA A 378 -0.67 18.77 23.14
N PRO A 379 0.26 18.21 23.92
CA PRO A 379 -0.10 17.41 25.08
C PRO A 379 -0.97 18.26 26.00
N LEU A 380 -2.10 17.71 26.43
CA LEU A 380 -2.95 18.37 27.42
C LEU A 380 -2.08 18.80 28.61
N PRO A 381 -2.23 20.03 29.11
CA PRO A 381 -1.44 20.48 30.25
C PRO A 381 -1.63 19.48 31.39
N ARG A 382 -0.53 18.85 31.83
CA ARG A 382 -0.55 17.93 32.96
C ARG A 382 -1.22 18.65 34.13
N ARG A 383 -2.17 17.99 34.81
CA ARG A 383 -2.73 18.49 36.07
C ARG A 383 -1.58 18.98 36.96
N PRO A 384 -1.69 20.15 37.61
CA PRO A 384 -0.54 20.73 38.30
C PRO A 384 -0.06 19.76 39.38
N ALA A 385 1.20 19.32 39.27
CA ALA A 385 1.86 18.41 40.21
C ALA A 385 1.78 18.90 41.69
N GLY A 386 1.42 20.16 41.92
CA GLY A 386 1.11 20.70 43.24
C GLY A 386 -0.08 20.01 43.91
N ALA A 387 -1.18 19.74 43.19
CA ALA A 387 -2.39 19.16 43.78
C ALA A 387 -2.14 17.76 44.36
N GLU A 388 -1.39 16.91 43.65
CA GLU A 388 -1.01 15.57 44.13
C GLU A 388 -0.02 15.65 45.30
N ARG A 389 0.98 16.54 45.22
CA ARG A 389 1.92 16.75 46.34
C ARG A 389 1.23 17.27 47.60
N ALA A 390 0.26 18.17 47.48
CA ALA A 390 -0.51 18.69 48.60
C ALA A 390 -1.31 17.59 49.32
N VAL A 391 -1.88 16.65 48.56
CA VAL A 391 -2.61 15.49 49.12
C VAL A 391 -1.65 14.51 49.79
N GLN A 392 -0.52 14.19 49.15
CA GLN A 392 0.49 13.31 49.74
C GLN A 392 1.06 13.87 51.05
N GLU A 393 1.32 15.18 51.11
CA GLU A 393 1.75 15.84 52.33
C GLU A 393 0.68 15.80 53.42
N TYR A 394 -0.59 16.03 53.09
CA TYR A 394 -1.69 15.88 54.06
C TYR A 394 -1.77 14.45 54.60
N GLN A 395 -1.71 13.44 53.73
CA GLN A 395 -1.68 12.03 54.14
C GLN A 395 -0.49 11.72 55.06
N ALA A 396 0.71 12.25 54.76
CA ALA A 396 1.90 12.08 55.59
C ALA A 396 1.77 12.76 56.97
N GLN A 397 1.15 13.94 57.05
CA GLN A 397 0.90 14.61 58.33
C GLN A 397 -0.13 13.83 59.17
N ILE A 398 -1.20 13.32 58.56
CA ILE A 398 -2.19 12.48 59.24
C ILE A 398 -1.52 11.21 59.79
N ALA A 399 -0.68 10.55 59.00
CA ALA A 399 0.08 9.37 59.41
C ALA A 399 0.99 9.66 60.62
N SER A 400 1.70 10.79 60.59
CA SER A 400 2.56 11.23 61.70
C SER A 400 1.76 11.50 62.98
N VAL A 401 0.63 12.20 62.87
CA VAL A 401 -0.27 12.48 64.00
C VAL A 401 -0.86 11.19 64.55
N ALA A 402 -1.31 10.28 63.70
CA ALA A 402 -1.85 8.98 64.11
C ALA A 402 -0.80 8.15 64.87
N GLY A 403 0.45 8.12 64.40
CA GLY A 403 1.56 7.46 65.10
C GLY A 403 1.83 8.04 66.49
N GLN A 404 1.84 9.38 66.61
CA GLN A 404 2.02 10.05 67.91
C GLN A 404 0.85 9.82 68.87
N VAL A 405 -0.39 9.80 68.37
CA VAL A 405 -1.57 9.46 69.17
C VAL A 405 -1.51 8.00 69.64
N LEU A 406 -1.07 7.09 68.79
CA LEU A 406 -0.87 5.68 69.13
C LEU A 406 0.21 5.49 70.20
N GLU A 407 1.33 6.21 70.10
CA GLU A 407 2.39 6.17 71.12
C GLU A 407 1.89 6.67 72.49
N GLN A 408 1.11 7.77 72.51
CA GLN A 408 0.48 8.26 73.74
C GLN A 408 -0.52 7.26 74.31
N TYR A 409 -1.29 6.59 73.45
CA TYR A 409 -2.20 5.54 73.87
C TYR A 409 -1.46 4.35 74.48
N GLN A 410 -0.33 3.93 73.88
CA GLN A 410 0.54 2.88 74.43
C GLN A 410 1.19 3.31 75.75
N GLN A 411 1.57 4.57 75.94
CA GLN A 411 2.12 5.05 77.22
C GLN A 411 1.08 5.01 78.35
N LEU A 412 -0.19 5.34 78.05
CA LEU A 412 -1.26 5.40 79.04
C LEU A 412 -1.89 4.03 79.35
N PHE A 413 -1.95 3.14 78.36
CA PHE A 413 -2.70 1.88 78.45
C PHE A 413 -1.90 0.65 78.04
N GLY A 414 -0.67 0.79 77.55
CA GLY A 414 0.21 -0.30 77.12
C GLY A 414 0.45 -1.43 78.14
N PRO A 415 0.63 -1.17 79.45
CA PRO A 415 0.78 -2.26 80.42
C PRO A 415 -0.50 -3.10 80.63
N ALA A 416 -1.66 -2.65 80.15
CA ALA A 416 -2.93 -3.40 80.21
C ALA A 416 -3.11 -4.43 79.07
N PHE A 417 -2.14 -4.57 78.18
CA PHE A 417 -2.20 -5.46 77.00
C PHE A 417 -1.19 -6.62 77.06
N LEU A 418 -0.67 -6.95 78.24
CA LEU A 418 0.15 -8.16 78.44
C LEU A 418 -0.69 -9.43 78.20
N PRO A 419 -0.11 -10.49 77.61
CA PRO A 419 -0.88 -11.64 77.15
C PRO A 419 -1.40 -12.47 78.33
N GLY A 420 -2.73 -12.48 78.53
CA GLY A 420 -3.37 -13.35 79.54
C GLY A 420 -4.75 -12.94 80.08
N GLU A 421 -5.29 -11.76 79.76
CA GLU A 421 -6.62 -11.33 80.29
C GLU A 421 -7.71 -11.12 79.22
N LYS A 422 -8.96 -11.16 79.70
CA LYS A 422 -10.23 -11.28 78.95
C LYS A 422 -10.46 -10.17 77.89
N PRO A 423 -11.27 -10.44 76.84
CA PRO A 423 -11.62 -9.46 75.80
C PRO A 423 -12.29 -8.20 76.37
N LEU A 424 -12.04 -7.05 75.73
CA LEU A 424 -12.43 -5.72 76.17
C LEU A 424 -13.97 -5.52 76.25
N ASP A 425 -14.42 -4.88 77.34
CA ASP A 425 -15.81 -4.47 77.56
C ASP A 425 -16.11 -3.12 76.83
N PRO A 426 -17.22 -2.95 76.09
CA PRO A 426 -17.51 -1.74 75.30
C PRO A 426 -17.59 -0.45 76.12
N THR A 427 -18.04 -0.53 77.38
CA THR A 427 -18.12 0.60 78.32
C THR A 427 -16.74 1.14 78.73
N SER A 428 -15.69 0.32 78.59
CA SER A 428 -14.32 0.70 78.91
C SER A 428 -13.64 1.49 77.77
N GLN A 429 -14.13 1.41 76.53
CA GLN A 429 -13.56 2.15 75.39
C GLN A 429 -13.84 3.66 75.49
N GLU A 430 -15.06 4.06 75.84
CA GLU A 430 -15.40 5.48 75.98
C GLU A 430 -14.64 6.13 77.15
N GLN A 431 -14.45 5.40 78.25
CA GLN A 431 -13.65 5.88 79.39
C GLN A 431 -12.17 6.04 79.03
N ARG A 432 -11.61 5.12 78.24
CA ARG A 432 -10.23 5.24 77.73
C ARG A 432 -10.09 6.40 76.74
N LYS A 433 -11.09 6.58 75.86
CA LYS A 433 -11.14 7.70 74.91
C LYS A 433 -11.20 9.05 75.63
N THR A 434 -12.06 9.20 76.63
CA THR A 434 -12.17 10.46 77.40
C THR A 434 -10.89 10.75 78.19
N LYS A 435 -10.24 9.74 78.77
CA LYS A 435 -8.95 9.89 79.45
C LYS A 435 -7.82 10.26 78.49
N LEU A 436 -7.74 9.61 77.32
CA LEU A 436 -6.77 9.95 76.28
C LEU A 436 -6.96 11.39 75.78
N LEU A 437 -8.21 11.77 75.48
CA LEU A 437 -8.54 13.13 75.05
C LEU A 437 -8.23 14.17 76.13
N GLY A 438 -8.45 13.83 77.41
CA GLY A 438 -8.05 14.65 78.55
C GLY A 438 -6.54 14.92 78.56
N GLU A 439 -5.73 13.86 78.52
CA GLU A 439 -4.26 13.96 78.51
C GLU A 439 -3.72 14.70 77.29
N LEU A 440 -4.29 14.46 76.10
CA LEU A 440 -3.90 15.19 74.89
C LEU A 440 -4.21 16.69 74.95
N ASN A 441 -5.29 17.07 75.63
CA ASN A 441 -5.66 18.47 75.85
C ASN A 441 -4.79 19.14 76.93
N TYR A 442 -4.55 18.49 78.06
CA TYR A 442 -3.73 19.04 79.15
C TYR A 442 -2.24 19.15 78.77
N SER A 443 -1.71 18.19 78.01
CA SER A 443 -0.33 18.21 77.52
C SER A 443 -0.06 19.21 76.40
N GLY A 444 -1.10 19.84 75.84
CA GLY A 444 -0.99 20.74 74.68
C GLY A 444 -0.74 20.04 73.34
N LYS A 445 -0.61 18.70 73.33
CA LYS A 445 -0.36 17.90 72.11
C LYS A 445 -1.51 17.99 71.11
N TYR A 446 -2.76 18.06 71.59
CA TYR A 446 -3.93 18.24 70.74
C TYR A 446 -3.84 19.53 69.90
N PHE A 447 -3.37 20.63 70.50
CA PHE A 447 -3.18 21.90 69.81
C PHE A 447 -2.04 21.81 68.78
N ALA A 448 -0.94 21.13 69.12
CA ALA A 448 0.17 20.90 68.20
C ALA A 448 -0.26 20.11 66.95
N PHE A 449 -1.06 19.04 67.11
CA PHE A 449 -1.62 18.29 65.98
C PHE A 449 -2.51 19.14 65.07
N LYS A 450 -3.33 20.00 65.68
CA LYS A 450 -4.22 20.91 64.94
C LYS A 450 -3.43 21.89 64.07
N GLU A 451 -2.36 22.50 64.58
CA GLU A 451 -1.51 23.41 63.78
C GLU A 451 -0.70 22.66 62.71
N GLN A 452 -0.24 21.44 62.98
CA GLN A 452 0.47 20.60 62.00
C GLN A 452 -0.40 20.27 60.77
N ILE A 453 -1.66 19.90 60.98
CA ILE A 453 -2.60 19.57 59.90
C ILE A 453 -3.09 20.83 59.17
N LYS A 454 -3.17 21.97 59.84
CA LYS A 454 -3.67 23.22 59.26
C LYS A 454 -2.89 23.66 58.01
N TYR A 455 -1.56 23.54 58.01
CA TYR A 455 -0.74 23.96 56.87
C TYR A 455 -0.99 23.11 55.61
N SER A 456 -1.12 21.79 55.78
CA SER A 456 -1.42 20.88 54.66
C SER A 456 -2.84 21.09 54.12
N VAL A 457 -3.81 21.38 54.99
CA VAL A 457 -5.18 21.74 54.57
C VAL A 457 -5.22 23.04 53.78
N VAL A 458 -4.51 24.09 54.23
CA VAL A 458 -4.43 25.36 53.49
C VAL A 458 -3.80 25.15 52.11
N ARG A 459 -2.80 24.28 52.01
CA ARG A 459 -2.18 23.94 50.73
C ARG A 459 -3.11 23.17 49.81
N ILE A 460 -3.93 22.23 50.33
CA ILE A 460 -4.99 21.56 49.56
C ILE A 460 -6.00 22.57 49.01
N VAL A 461 -6.44 23.54 49.83
CA VAL A 461 -7.40 24.57 49.41
C VAL A 461 -6.84 25.41 48.25
N ARG A 462 -5.54 25.74 48.30
CA ARG A 462 -4.87 26.53 47.26
C ARG A 462 -4.54 25.74 46.00
N GLU A 463 -3.94 24.57 46.14
CA GLU A 463 -3.35 23.82 45.01
C GLU A 463 -4.32 22.82 44.37
N LYS A 464 -5.23 22.22 45.16
CA LYS A 464 -6.19 21.21 44.67
C LYS A 464 -7.58 21.80 44.46
N MET A 465 -8.06 22.63 45.38
CA MET A 465 -9.38 23.27 45.24
C MET A 465 -9.32 24.62 44.50
N LEU A 466 -8.11 25.11 44.18
CA LEU A 466 -7.85 26.34 43.41
C LEU A 466 -8.58 27.58 43.98
N ARG A 467 -8.71 27.67 45.30
CA ARG A 467 -9.35 28.81 45.99
C ARG A 467 -8.32 29.68 46.70
N THR A 468 -8.19 30.91 46.22
CA THR A 468 -7.26 31.93 46.77
C THR A 468 -7.97 33.17 47.31
N GLU A 469 -9.28 33.29 47.10
CA GLU A 469 -10.10 34.47 47.46
C GLU A 469 -11.08 34.17 48.58
N ALA A 470 -11.52 35.20 49.31
CA ALA A 470 -12.48 35.09 50.40
C ALA A 470 -13.92 34.99 49.87
N PHE A 471 -14.75 34.18 50.53
CA PHE A 471 -16.17 34.07 50.19
C PHE A 471 -16.93 35.33 50.59
N SER A 472 -17.76 35.84 49.68
CA SER A 472 -18.65 36.99 49.93
C SER A 472 -20.01 36.55 50.50
N ASP A 473 -20.42 35.31 50.21
CA ASP A 473 -21.71 34.73 50.59
C ASP A 473 -21.54 33.62 51.65
N PRO A 474 -22.21 33.71 52.82
CA PRO A 474 -22.13 32.70 53.87
C PRO A 474 -22.64 31.32 53.44
N GLU A 475 -23.59 31.20 52.50
CA GLU A 475 -24.09 29.90 52.05
C GLU A 475 -23.06 29.15 51.19
N GLN A 476 -22.35 29.88 50.32
CA GLN A 476 -21.26 29.32 49.49
C GLN A 476 -20.07 28.89 50.35
N LEU A 477 -19.75 29.65 51.41
CA LEU A 477 -18.73 29.26 52.38
C LEU A 477 -19.10 27.93 53.06
N GLN A 478 -20.36 27.79 53.49
CA GLN A 478 -20.80 26.58 54.17
C GLN A 478 -20.77 25.35 53.25
N ALA A 479 -21.22 25.48 52.00
CA ALA A 479 -21.15 24.41 51.01
C ALA A 479 -19.70 23.99 50.69
N PHE A 480 -18.79 24.96 50.57
CA PHE A 480 -17.37 24.69 50.36
C PHE A 480 -16.73 23.99 51.58
N LEU A 481 -17.07 24.42 52.80
CA LEU A 481 -16.60 23.77 54.03
C LEU A 481 -17.09 22.32 54.13
N SER A 482 -18.33 22.03 53.76
CA SER A 482 -18.85 20.67 53.71
C SER A 482 -18.11 19.80 52.69
N GLN A 483 -17.86 20.34 51.49
CA GLN A 483 -17.10 19.63 50.45
C GLN A 483 -15.65 19.38 50.87
N LEU A 484 -15.00 20.39 51.47
CA LEU A 484 -13.65 20.26 52.00
C LEU A 484 -13.61 19.24 53.14
N TYR A 485 -14.60 19.23 54.03
CA TYR A 485 -14.68 18.27 55.14
C TYR A 485 -14.77 16.83 54.63
N VAL A 486 -15.70 16.53 53.70
CA VAL A 486 -15.83 15.19 53.11
C VAL A 486 -14.52 14.76 52.47
N PHE A 487 -13.92 15.63 51.66
CA PHE A 487 -12.64 15.35 51.01
C PHE A 487 -11.50 15.06 52.01
N LEU A 488 -11.36 15.87 53.06
CA LEU A 488 -10.32 15.70 54.07
C LEU A 488 -10.52 14.43 54.91
N VAL A 489 -11.76 14.02 55.14
CA VAL A 489 -12.11 12.78 55.85
C VAL A 489 -11.79 11.56 55.00
N ASP A 490 -12.12 11.57 53.72
CA ASP A 490 -11.81 10.47 52.79
C ASP A 490 -10.30 10.24 52.70
N GLU A 491 -9.53 11.30 52.48
CA GLU A 491 -8.06 11.23 52.40
C GLU A 491 -7.42 10.85 53.76
N MET A 492 -8.05 11.24 54.88
CA MET A 492 -7.63 10.80 56.21
C MET A 492 -7.86 9.29 56.37
N HIS A 493 -8.99 8.75 55.92
CA HIS A 493 -9.23 7.30 55.94
C HIS A 493 -8.22 6.55 55.09
N VAL A 494 -7.90 7.05 53.90
CA VAL A 494 -6.84 6.49 53.04
C VAL A 494 -5.48 6.48 53.76
N ALA A 495 -5.10 7.59 54.40
CA ALA A 495 -3.85 7.69 55.14
C ALA A 495 -3.80 6.74 56.34
N LEU A 496 -4.89 6.69 57.13
CA LEU A 496 -4.98 5.82 58.30
C LEU A 496 -4.95 4.35 57.91
N ASN A 497 -5.68 3.95 56.87
CA ASN A 497 -5.67 2.59 56.36
C ASN A 497 -4.25 2.18 55.96
N LYS A 498 -3.54 3.02 55.19
CA LYS A 498 -2.12 2.77 54.83
C LYS A 498 -1.20 2.58 56.04
N THR A 499 -1.42 3.32 57.13
CA THR A 499 -0.58 3.21 58.33
C THR A 499 -0.93 2.05 59.24
N LEU A 500 -2.19 1.61 59.26
CA LEU A 500 -2.69 0.59 60.17
C LEU A 500 -2.64 -0.82 59.57
N SER A 501 -2.62 -0.95 58.24
CA SER A 501 -2.43 -2.23 57.55
C SER A 501 -0.94 -2.60 57.48
N VAL A 502 -0.43 -3.30 58.50
CA VAL A 502 0.97 -3.80 58.50
C VAL A 502 1.18 -5.00 57.56
N ASP A 503 0.15 -5.59 56.96
CA ASP A 503 0.29 -6.76 56.04
C ASP A 503 -0.31 -6.58 54.63
N ALA A 504 -0.64 -5.37 54.21
CA ALA A 504 -1.03 -5.13 52.82
C ALA A 504 -0.05 -4.15 52.19
N GLN A 505 1.05 -4.67 51.64
CA GLN A 505 1.50 -4.09 50.38
C GLN A 505 0.31 -4.21 49.43
N GLU A 506 -0.45 -3.13 49.26
CA GLU A 506 -1.26 -2.94 48.07
C GLU A 506 -0.27 -2.89 46.90
N THR A 507 0.18 -4.07 46.46
CA THR A 507 0.41 -4.29 45.04
C THR A 507 -0.89 -3.85 44.41
N GLN A 508 -0.87 -2.72 43.69
CA GLN A 508 -1.96 -2.37 42.77
C GLN A 508 -2.33 -3.68 42.07
N PRO A 509 -3.58 -4.17 42.21
CA PRO A 509 -3.94 -5.41 41.55
C PRO A 509 -3.59 -5.19 40.08
N ARG A 510 -2.64 -5.98 39.56
CA ARG A 510 -2.39 -5.99 38.12
C ARG A 510 -3.77 -6.20 37.50
N PRO A 511 -4.19 -5.38 36.52
CA PRO A 511 -5.46 -5.64 35.87
C PRO A 511 -5.43 -7.10 35.40
N LEU A 512 -6.39 -7.89 35.87
CA LEU A 512 -6.48 -9.33 35.60
C LEU A 512 -6.56 -9.62 34.09
N VAL A 513 -6.97 -8.62 33.31
CA VAL A 513 -7.14 -8.66 31.87
C VAL A 513 -6.03 -7.85 31.20
N ASP A 514 -5.35 -8.41 30.21
CA ASP A 514 -4.33 -7.73 29.40
C ASP A 514 -4.95 -6.90 28.25
N CYS A 515 -4.22 -5.93 27.68
CA CYS A 515 -4.68 -5.15 26.52
C CYS A 515 -4.99 -6.03 25.31
N ALA A 516 -4.21 -7.08 25.06
CA ALA A 516 -4.47 -8.05 24.00
C ALA A 516 -5.79 -8.82 24.22
N GLN A 517 -6.14 -9.12 25.47
CA GLN A 517 -7.41 -9.77 25.81
C GLN A 517 -8.60 -8.83 25.63
N LEU A 518 -8.44 -7.52 25.91
CA LEU A 518 -9.48 -6.53 25.63
C LEU A 518 -9.82 -6.42 24.14
N ILE A 519 -8.82 -6.48 23.24
CA ILE A 519 -9.06 -6.52 21.80
C ILE A 519 -9.88 -7.75 21.43
N HIS A 520 -9.54 -8.90 22.01
CA HIS A 520 -10.30 -10.13 21.77
C HIS A 520 -11.76 -9.98 22.21
N PHE A 521 -12.00 -9.46 23.41
CA PHE A 521 -13.37 -9.22 23.89
C PHE A 521 -14.13 -8.20 23.03
N ALA A 522 -13.44 -7.19 22.50
CA ALA A 522 -14.04 -6.23 21.57
C ALA A 522 -14.44 -6.89 20.24
N LYS A 523 -13.58 -7.73 19.66
CA LYS A 523 -13.89 -8.50 18.43
C LYS A 523 -15.03 -9.50 18.66
N GLU A 524 -15.05 -10.17 19.81
CA GLU A 524 -16.15 -11.06 20.20
C GLU A 524 -17.48 -10.29 20.33
N ALA A 525 -17.47 -9.11 20.95
CA ALA A 525 -18.65 -8.25 21.04
C ALA A 525 -19.12 -7.76 19.66
N GLN A 526 -18.21 -7.41 18.74
CA GLN A 526 -18.54 -7.07 17.35
C GLN A 526 -19.26 -8.20 16.62
N LEU A 527 -18.76 -9.44 16.77
CA LEU A 527 -19.37 -10.63 16.15
C LEU A 527 -20.76 -10.96 16.70
N ASN A 528 -21.06 -10.52 17.92
CA ASN A 528 -22.38 -10.65 18.53
C ASN A 528 -23.32 -9.47 18.23
N GLY A 529 -22.82 -8.41 17.58
CA GLY A 529 -23.59 -7.20 17.28
C GLY A 529 -23.65 -6.18 18.42
N ASP A 530 -22.94 -6.41 19.53
CA ASP A 530 -22.91 -5.54 20.71
C ASP A 530 -21.86 -4.42 20.55
N TYR A 531 -22.07 -3.54 19.57
CA TYR A 531 -21.09 -2.49 19.22
C TYR A 531 -20.82 -1.49 20.36
N GLN A 532 -21.79 -1.29 21.27
CA GLN A 532 -21.60 -0.42 22.44
C GLN A 532 -20.60 -1.01 23.43
N LEU A 533 -20.69 -2.31 23.68
CA LEU A 533 -19.76 -3.01 24.56
C LEU A 533 -18.36 -3.08 23.93
N ALA A 534 -18.29 -3.34 22.60
CA ALA A 534 -17.03 -3.28 21.86
C ALA A 534 -16.35 -1.90 22.00
N ALA A 535 -17.11 -0.81 21.88
CA ALA A 535 -16.58 0.53 22.06
C ALA A 535 -16.05 0.78 23.48
N GLN A 536 -16.70 0.23 24.51
CA GLN A 536 -16.22 0.32 25.89
C GLN A 536 -14.87 -0.39 26.07
N TYR A 537 -14.71 -1.59 25.51
CA TYR A 537 -13.44 -2.31 25.59
C TYR A 537 -12.27 -1.57 24.92
N TYR A 538 -12.49 -0.99 23.74
CA TYR A 538 -11.47 -0.16 23.09
C TYR A 538 -11.17 1.12 23.87
N GLN A 539 -12.18 1.76 24.47
CA GLN A 539 -11.97 2.92 25.33
C GLN A 539 -11.15 2.55 26.57
N GLU A 540 -11.45 1.42 27.21
CA GLU A 540 -10.67 0.91 28.34
C GLU A 540 -9.22 0.65 27.94
N GLN A 541 -8.99 0.03 26.78
CA GLN A 541 -7.66 -0.19 26.24
C GLN A 541 -6.89 1.13 26.07
N LEU A 542 -7.52 2.14 25.45
CA LEU A 542 -6.94 3.47 25.30
C LEU A 542 -6.67 4.16 26.65
N THR A 543 -7.49 3.94 27.68
CA THR A 543 -7.22 4.53 29.01
C THR A 543 -6.00 3.93 29.69
N ARG A 544 -5.72 2.65 29.44
CA ARG A 544 -4.58 1.92 30.01
C ARG A 544 -3.29 2.28 29.29
N ASP A 545 -3.32 2.26 27.96
CA ASP A 545 -2.18 2.62 27.13
C ASP A 545 -2.59 3.63 26.05
N ARG A 546 -2.23 4.89 26.31
CA ARG A 546 -2.42 6.02 25.39
C ARG A 546 -1.27 6.21 24.41
N SER A 547 -0.21 5.42 24.51
CA SER A 547 1.03 5.64 23.76
C SER A 547 1.14 4.81 22.49
N ASP A 548 0.41 3.70 22.41
CA ASP A 548 0.38 2.84 21.23
C ASP A 548 -0.66 3.34 20.18
N PRO A 549 -0.23 3.68 18.95
CA PRO A 549 -1.14 4.07 17.85
C PRO A 549 -2.01 2.90 17.36
N ALA A 550 -1.62 1.64 17.55
CA ALA A 550 -2.40 0.48 17.12
C ALA A 550 -3.77 0.43 17.82
N HIS A 551 -3.86 0.89 19.07
CA HIS A 551 -5.12 0.96 19.80
C HIS A 551 -6.12 1.94 19.18
N TRP A 552 -5.63 3.08 18.68
CA TRP A 552 -6.47 4.03 17.96
C TRP A 552 -6.90 3.49 16.60
N PHE A 553 -6.03 2.74 15.94
CA PHE A 553 -6.35 2.06 14.69
C PHE A 553 -7.48 1.04 14.88
N ASP A 554 -7.37 0.12 15.84
CA ASP A 554 -8.39 -0.88 16.12
C ASP A 554 -9.76 -0.24 16.47
N TYR A 555 -9.73 0.87 17.23
CA TYR A 555 -10.94 1.64 17.54
C TYR A 555 -11.53 2.33 16.30
N GLY A 556 -10.69 2.82 15.39
CA GLY A 556 -11.12 3.34 14.09
C GLY A 556 -11.78 2.28 13.22
N VAL A 557 -11.28 1.04 13.24
CA VAL A 557 -11.87 -0.10 12.49
C VAL A 557 -13.29 -0.45 12.99
N LEU A 558 -13.57 -0.31 14.29
CA LEU A 558 -14.95 -0.43 14.80
C LEU A 558 -15.87 0.65 14.21
N TYR A 559 -15.40 1.88 14.06
CA TYR A 559 -16.18 2.96 13.44
C TYR A 559 -16.37 2.76 11.93
N MET A 560 -15.39 2.16 11.25
CA MET A 560 -15.55 1.70 9.87
C MET A 560 -16.69 0.66 9.75
N LEU A 561 -16.76 -0.29 10.69
CA LEU A 561 -17.82 -1.31 10.73
C LEU A 561 -19.21 -0.70 10.98
N THR A 562 -19.30 0.28 11.88
CA THR A 562 -20.57 0.98 12.20
C THR A 562 -20.92 2.09 11.20
N ALA A 563 -20.13 2.26 10.15
CA ALA A 563 -20.25 3.29 9.11
C ALA A 563 -20.21 4.75 9.63
N ASP A 564 -19.62 4.98 10.81
CA ASP A 564 -19.35 6.33 11.34
C ASP A 564 -17.97 6.80 10.86
N TYR A 565 -17.88 7.15 9.57
CA TYR A 565 -16.62 7.48 8.91
C TYR A 565 -15.92 8.71 9.52
N GLN A 566 -16.67 9.64 10.12
CA GLN A 566 -16.11 10.83 10.75
C GLN A 566 -15.30 10.47 12.00
N LYS A 567 -15.86 9.64 12.88
CA LYS A 567 -15.13 9.18 14.07
C LYS A 567 -13.99 8.24 13.71
N ALA A 568 -14.15 7.43 12.65
CA ALA A 568 -13.07 6.60 12.13
C ALA A 568 -11.88 7.47 11.68
N GLU A 569 -12.15 8.53 10.89
CA GLU A 569 -11.15 9.49 10.42
C GLU A 569 -10.41 10.15 11.60
N GLU A 570 -11.14 10.59 12.63
CA GLU A 570 -10.52 11.15 13.84
C GLU A 570 -9.58 10.15 14.51
N CYS A 571 -10.00 8.89 14.68
CA CYS A 571 -9.18 7.84 15.31
C CYS A 571 -7.89 7.58 14.52
N PHE A 572 -7.96 7.44 13.20
CA PHE A 572 -6.77 7.24 12.37
C PHE A 572 -5.88 8.48 12.37
N HIS A 573 -6.44 9.69 12.38
CA HIS A 573 -5.67 10.93 12.55
C HIS A 573 -4.94 10.97 13.88
N TYR A 574 -5.56 10.51 14.99
CA TYR A 574 -4.86 10.40 16.26
C TYR A 574 -3.69 9.43 16.18
N ALA A 575 -3.88 8.25 15.58
CA ALA A 575 -2.82 7.27 15.40
C ALA A 575 -1.63 7.85 14.60
N VAL A 576 -1.89 8.52 13.47
CA VAL A 576 -0.85 9.16 12.64
C VAL A 576 -0.19 10.35 13.35
N SER A 577 -0.93 11.08 14.19
CA SER A 577 -0.37 12.19 14.97
C SER A 577 0.62 11.73 16.04
N MET A 578 0.45 10.51 16.54
CA MET A 578 1.35 9.86 17.50
C MET A 578 2.55 9.26 16.77
N GLU A 579 2.30 8.39 15.80
CA GLU A 579 3.31 7.74 14.98
C GLU A 579 3.04 7.98 13.49
N ARG A 580 3.88 8.79 12.86
CA ARG A 580 3.74 9.16 11.44
C ARG A 580 4.07 8.02 10.49
N THR A 581 4.79 7.02 10.96
CA THR A 581 5.20 5.82 10.21
C THR A 581 4.19 4.68 10.35
N HIS A 582 3.08 4.87 11.07
CA HIS A 582 2.12 3.81 11.27
C HIS A 582 1.30 3.54 9.99
N LEU A 583 1.78 2.57 9.22
CA LEU A 583 1.34 2.26 7.85
C LEU A 583 -0.16 1.95 7.73
N PRO A 584 -0.79 1.07 8.55
CA PRO A 584 -2.21 0.78 8.42
C PRO A 584 -3.10 2.01 8.60
N SER A 585 -2.74 2.92 9.51
CA SER A 585 -3.50 4.15 9.73
C SER A 585 -3.36 5.15 8.58
N LEU A 586 -2.15 5.28 7.99
CA LEU A 586 -1.95 6.09 6.78
C LEU A 586 -2.81 5.59 5.62
N LEU A 587 -2.83 4.27 5.38
CA LEU A 587 -3.66 3.66 4.34
C LEU A 587 -5.16 3.92 4.60
N MET A 588 -5.62 3.78 5.85
CA MET A 588 -7.03 4.09 6.19
C MET A 588 -7.39 5.56 6.04
N CYS A 589 -6.48 6.50 6.36
CA CYS A 589 -6.69 7.93 6.10
C CYS A 589 -6.86 8.19 4.60
N GLY A 590 -6.00 7.58 3.76
CA GLY A 590 -6.12 7.66 2.30
C GLY A 590 -7.44 7.09 1.77
N ILE A 591 -7.84 5.91 2.27
CA ILE A 591 -9.11 5.26 1.90
C ILE A 591 -10.31 6.13 2.26
N LEU A 592 -10.33 6.68 3.48
CA LEU A 592 -11.42 7.56 3.93
C LEU A 592 -11.46 8.88 3.14
N ALA A 593 -10.30 9.46 2.84
CA ALA A 593 -10.21 10.65 1.99
C ALA A 593 -10.75 10.37 0.57
N GLU A 594 -10.40 9.22 -0.03
CA GLU A 594 -10.93 8.83 -1.34
C GLU A 594 -12.44 8.60 -1.30
N MET A 595 -12.95 7.89 -0.28
CA MET A 595 -14.39 7.71 -0.06
C MET A 595 -15.12 9.04 0.14
N GLY A 596 -14.44 10.03 0.76
CA GLY A 596 -14.89 11.40 0.93
C GLY A 596 -14.72 12.30 -0.30
N GLY A 597 -14.15 11.79 -1.40
CA GLY A 597 -13.89 12.54 -2.64
C GLY A 597 -12.70 13.52 -2.58
N ARG A 598 -11.91 13.49 -1.52
CA ARG A 598 -10.72 14.34 -1.31
C ARG A 598 -9.47 13.67 -1.90
N LEU A 599 -9.41 13.61 -3.23
CA LEU A 599 -8.38 12.86 -3.96
C LEU A 599 -6.95 13.37 -3.72
N GLU A 600 -6.77 14.68 -3.50
CA GLU A 600 -5.45 15.27 -3.21
C GLU A 600 -4.91 14.81 -1.85
N GLU A 601 -5.76 14.79 -0.82
CA GLU A 601 -5.39 14.27 0.50
C GLU A 601 -5.10 12.77 0.41
N ALA A 602 -5.95 12.01 -0.28
CA ALA A 602 -5.77 10.58 -0.49
C ALA A 602 -4.42 10.24 -1.15
N GLU A 603 -4.05 10.96 -2.21
CA GLU A 603 -2.75 10.82 -2.87
C GLU A 603 -1.61 11.03 -1.89
N THR A 604 -1.64 12.09 -1.08
CA THR A 604 -0.55 12.36 -0.11
C THR A 604 -0.40 11.26 0.94
N PHE A 605 -1.50 10.68 1.42
CA PHE A 605 -1.46 9.59 2.39
C PHE A 605 -0.94 8.29 1.77
N PHE A 606 -1.40 7.93 0.57
CA PHE A 606 -0.94 6.73 -0.12
C PHE A 606 0.52 6.84 -0.58
N GLU A 607 0.92 8.00 -1.12
CA GLU A 607 2.33 8.27 -1.46
C GLU A 607 3.21 8.17 -0.22
N GLY A 608 2.78 8.77 0.90
CA GLY A 608 3.44 8.64 2.20
C GLY A 608 3.57 7.19 2.67
N ALA A 609 2.53 6.38 2.49
CA ALA A 609 2.55 4.94 2.81
C ALA A 609 3.60 4.18 1.99
N THR A 610 3.73 4.47 0.68
CA THR A 610 4.77 3.86 -0.17
C THR A 610 6.20 4.27 0.21
N CYS A 611 6.38 5.45 0.83
CA CYS A 611 7.68 5.87 1.35
C CYS A 611 8.05 5.18 2.66
N VAL A 612 7.06 4.84 3.50
CA VAL A 612 7.28 4.12 4.77
C VAL A 612 7.69 2.68 4.50
N ASP A 613 6.96 1.98 3.63
CA ASP A 613 7.28 0.62 3.22
C ASP A 613 7.22 0.47 1.70
N PRO A 614 8.37 0.55 1.01
CA PRO A 614 8.43 0.39 -0.44
C PRO A 614 8.04 -0.99 -0.94
N ALA A 615 8.06 -2.02 -0.10
CA ALA A 615 7.73 -3.40 -0.47
C ALA A 615 6.23 -3.70 -0.33
N ASN A 616 5.46 -2.83 0.33
CA ASN A 616 4.04 -3.08 0.56
C ASN A 616 3.22 -2.94 -0.73
N VAL A 617 2.70 -4.06 -1.21
CA VAL A 617 1.87 -4.16 -2.42
C VAL A 617 0.58 -3.35 -2.29
N VAL A 618 -0.08 -3.40 -1.14
CA VAL A 618 -1.36 -2.70 -0.88
C VAL A 618 -1.21 -1.19 -0.96
N ALA A 619 -0.08 -0.64 -0.50
CA ALA A 619 0.19 0.78 -0.60
C ALA A 619 0.34 1.22 -2.07
N TRP A 620 1.07 0.45 -2.87
CA TRP A 620 1.26 0.73 -4.30
C TRP A 620 -0.03 0.59 -5.12
N THR A 621 -0.86 -0.42 -4.84
CA THR A 621 -2.13 -0.63 -5.55
C THR A 621 -3.11 0.52 -5.29
N LEU A 622 -3.27 0.92 -4.03
CA LEU A 622 -4.14 2.05 -3.64
C LEU A 622 -3.60 3.38 -4.16
N PHE A 623 -2.28 3.61 -4.10
CA PHE A 623 -1.65 4.81 -4.67
C PHE A 623 -1.87 4.92 -6.18
N ALA A 624 -1.57 3.85 -6.92
CA ALA A 624 -1.74 3.81 -8.37
C ALA A 624 -3.19 4.09 -8.78
N TRP A 625 -4.14 3.54 -8.04
CA TRP A 625 -5.55 3.78 -8.28
C TRP A 625 -5.98 5.22 -8.00
N SER A 626 -5.63 5.75 -6.82
CA SER A 626 -5.90 7.15 -6.48
C SER A 626 -5.34 8.08 -7.56
N GLN A 627 -4.18 7.75 -8.12
CA GLN A 627 -3.57 8.56 -9.16
C GLN A 627 -4.31 8.50 -10.49
N ILE A 628 -4.74 7.31 -10.93
CA ILE A 628 -5.59 7.17 -12.13
C ILE A 628 -6.88 7.97 -11.96
N LEU A 629 -7.53 7.88 -10.78
CA LEU A 629 -8.75 8.64 -10.48
C LEU A 629 -8.51 10.16 -10.49
N TYR A 630 -7.41 10.63 -9.89
CA TYR A 630 -7.05 12.04 -9.87
C TYR A 630 -6.86 12.60 -11.29
N VAL A 631 -6.09 11.91 -12.13
CA VAL A 631 -5.84 12.29 -13.52
C VAL A 631 -7.15 12.33 -14.33
N CYS A 632 -8.02 11.33 -14.16
CA CYS A 632 -9.33 11.31 -14.82
C CYS A 632 -10.25 12.43 -14.34
N ASN A 633 -10.28 12.74 -13.04
CA ASN A 633 -11.23 13.70 -12.47
C ASN A 633 -10.84 15.16 -12.74
N ASN A 634 -9.56 15.52 -12.60
CA ASN A 634 -9.08 16.88 -12.88
C ASN A 634 -9.30 17.30 -14.34
N ASN A 635 -9.35 16.34 -15.26
CA ASN A 635 -9.55 16.60 -16.68
C ASN A 635 -11.03 16.82 -17.06
N THR A 636 -12.01 16.42 -16.23
CA THR A 636 -13.43 16.78 -16.50
C THR A 636 -13.74 18.27 -16.27
N ARG A 637 -12.83 19.02 -15.63
CA ARG A 637 -12.97 20.46 -15.40
C ARG A 637 -12.36 21.34 -16.50
N VAL A 638 -11.56 20.79 -17.41
CA VAL A 638 -10.90 21.56 -18.48
C VAL A 638 -11.29 20.98 -19.84
N GLY A 639 -12.47 21.36 -20.32
CA GLY A 639 -12.88 21.15 -21.71
C GLY A 639 -13.80 19.96 -21.95
N PHE A 640 -15.08 20.08 -21.57
CA PHE A 640 -16.25 19.99 -22.45
C PHE A 640 -17.50 20.01 -21.57
N THR A 641 -18.40 20.96 -21.84
CA THR A 641 -19.78 20.91 -21.36
C THR A 641 -20.47 19.68 -21.96
N ALA A 642 -20.45 18.57 -21.23
CA ALA A 642 -21.36 17.43 -21.43
C ALA A 642 -22.19 17.22 -20.16
N GLN A 643 -22.83 18.29 -19.71
CA GLN A 643 -23.91 18.24 -18.73
C GLN A 643 -25.23 18.44 -19.48
N SER A 644 -25.65 17.43 -20.26
CA SER A 644 -27.05 17.30 -20.72
C SER A 644 -27.43 15.96 -21.38
N ASP A 645 -26.52 15.01 -21.60
CA ASP A 645 -26.87 13.69 -22.19
C ASP A 645 -26.64 12.50 -21.25
N LEU A 646 -26.81 12.69 -19.94
CA LEU A 646 -27.06 11.58 -19.01
C LEU A 646 -28.54 11.17 -19.12
N GLY A 647 -28.86 10.51 -20.24
CA GLY A 647 -30.09 9.74 -20.41
C GLY A 647 -29.97 8.36 -19.74
N PRO A 648 -31.09 7.74 -19.30
CA PRO A 648 -31.09 6.55 -18.46
C PRO A 648 -30.73 5.31 -19.28
N GLY A 649 -29.43 4.97 -19.29
CA GLY A 649 -28.86 3.84 -20.01
C GLY A 649 -28.17 2.80 -19.13
N TRP A 650 -28.23 2.90 -17.79
CA TRP A 650 -27.84 1.79 -16.90
C TRP A 650 -28.93 0.72 -16.91
N LYS A 651 -29.05 0.02 -18.04
CA LYS A 651 -29.71 -1.29 -18.07
C LYS A 651 -28.62 -2.33 -17.88
N ARG A 652 -28.79 -3.13 -16.83
CA ARG A 652 -28.18 -4.45 -16.60
C ARG A 652 -27.56 -5.02 -17.88
N ALA A 653 -26.24 -4.90 -18.01
CA ALA A 653 -25.48 -5.93 -18.67
C ALA A 653 -25.23 -7.01 -17.62
N GLU A 654 -26.27 -7.80 -17.33
CA GLU A 654 -26.05 -9.16 -16.86
C GLU A 654 -25.29 -9.83 -18.00
N ALA A 655 -23.96 -9.85 -17.91
CA ALA A 655 -23.16 -10.68 -18.78
C ALA A 655 -23.62 -12.11 -18.56
N GLU A 656 -24.20 -12.73 -19.59
CA GLU A 656 -24.54 -14.15 -19.52
C GLU A 656 -23.28 -14.95 -19.11
N PRO A 657 -23.34 -15.78 -18.06
CA PRO A 657 -22.20 -16.58 -17.57
C PRO A 657 -21.73 -17.67 -18.56
N SER A 658 -22.27 -17.73 -19.77
CA SER A 658 -22.15 -18.84 -20.71
C SER A 658 -20.98 -18.69 -21.69
N ALA A 659 -20.43 -17.48 -21.89
CA ALA A 659 -19.43 -17.22 -22.94
C ALA A 659 -17.96 -17.22 -22.46
N MET A 660 -17.68 -17.27 -21.15
CA MET A 660 -16.29 -17.31 -20.61
C MET A 660 -15.75 -18.73 -20.34
N ARG A 661 -16.45 -19.79 -20.75
CA ARG A 661 -16.10 -21.17 -20.34
C ARG A 661 -14.91 -21.81 -21.05
N HIS A 662 -14.28 -21.14 -22.02
CA HIS A 662 -13.19 -21.74 -22.78
C HIS A 662 -12.06 -20.74 -22.98
N LEU A 663 -11.19 -20.65 -21.98
CA LEU A 663 -9.74 -20.38 -22.08
C LEU A 663 -9.20 -20.30 -20.64
N ALA A 664 -9.08 -21.44 -19.99
CA ALA A 664 -8.42 -21.55 -18.70
C ALA A 664 -7.63 -22.86 -18.64
N THR A 665 -6.31 -22.76 -18.67
CA THR A 665 -5.42 -23.69 -17.95
C THR A 665 -4.30 -22.89 -17.28
N PRO A 666 -3.83 -23.31 -16.08
CA PRO A 666 -3.42 -22.38 -15.05
C PRO A 666 -2.01 -22.63 -14.50
N THR A 667 -1.23 -21.56 -14.37
CA THR A 667 -0.21 -21.45 -13.31
C THR A 667 -0.35 -20.09 -12.64
N ARG A 668 -1.34 -20.02 -11.74
CA ARG A 668 -1.70 -18.85 -10.93
C ARG A 668 -0.54 -18.52 -9.97
N LEU A 669 -0.06 -17.28 -9.98
CA LEU A 669 0.61 -16.72 -8.79
C LEU A 669 -0.36 -16.87 -7.61
N ASN A 670 0.11 -17.35 -6.46
CA ASN A 670 -0.75 -17.77 -5.36
C ASN A 670 -1.66 -16.65 -4.80
N THR A 671 -1.34 -15.38 -5.03
CA THR A 671 -2.23 -14.23 -4.78
C THR A 671 -1.86 -13.10 -5.75
N THR A 672 -2.87 -12.46 -6.35
CA THR A 672 -2.68 -11.24 -7.16
C THR A 672 -2.58 -10.02 -6.25
N ILE A 673 -2.01 -8.93 -6.77
CA ILE A 673 -1.90 -7.64 -6.05
C ILE A 673 -3.26 -7.10 -5.60
N TYR A 674 -4.33 -7.34 -6.38
CA TYR A 674 -5.67 -6.89 -6.03
C TYR A 674 -6.30 -7.77 -4.96
N MET A 675 -6.05 -9.09 -4.95
CA MET A 675 -6.59 -9.97 -3.90
C MET A 675 -6.00 -9.67 -2.53
N GLU A 676 -4.71 -9.36 -2.45
CA GLU A 676 -4.08 -8.90 -1.20
C GLU A 676 -4.71 -7.58 -0.71
N THR A 677 -4.94 -6.65 -1.63
CA THR A 677 -5.63 -5.37 -1.36
C THR A 677 -7.07 -5.61 -0.89
N VAL A 678 -7.80 -6.53 -1.53
CA VAL A 678 -9.18 -6.91 -1.14
C VAL A 678 -9.19 -7.48 0.28
N GLN A 679 -8.26 -8.36 0.62
CA GLN A 679 -8.16 -8.93 1.96
C GLN A 679 -7.96 -7.84 3.02
N PHE A 680 -7.04 -6.90 2.77
CA PHE A 680 -6.82 -5.76 3.65
C PHE A 680 -8.06 -4.86 3.78
N LEU A 681 -8.73 -4.55 2.68
CA LEU A 681 -9.93 -3.70 2.68
C LEU A 681 -11.11 -4.36 3.41
N LEU A 682 -11.28 -5.68 3.26
CA LEU A 682 -12.33 -6.43 3.96
C LEU A 682 -12.05 -6.54 5.46
N GLN A 683 -10.79 -6.79 5.86
CA GLN A 683 -10.41 -6.81 7.28
C GLN A 683 -10.68 -5.47 7.98
N ASN A 684 -10.58 -4.35 7.25
CA ASN A 684 -10.81 -3.01 7.77
C ASN A 684 -12.20 -2.43 7.44
N ASN A 685 -13.13 -3.27 6.99
CA ASN A 685 -14.53 -2.90 6.70
C ASN A 685 -14.70 -1.77 5.65
N ALA A 686 -13.73 -1.58 4.76
CA ALA A 686 -13.79 -0.61 3.66
C ALA A 686 -14.57 -1.19 2.45
N LEU A 687 -15.87 -1.47 2.64
CA LEU A 687 -16.70 -2.27 1.71
C LEU A 687 -16.81 -1.69 0.29
N GLN A 688 -16.80 -0.37 0.16
CA GLN A 688 -16.90 0.29 -1.16
C GLN A 688 -15.63 0.08 -1.97
N MET A 689 -14.47 0.26 -1.34
CA MET A 689 -13.17 0.05 -1.95
C MET A 689 -12.93 -1.42 -2.26
N ALA A 690 -13.31 -2.32 -1.34
CA ALA A 690 -13.20 -3.77 -1.54
C ALA A 690 -13.98 -4.25 -2.78
N GLN A 691 -15.21 -3.75 -2.98
CA GLN A 691 -16.01 -4.08 -4.17
C GLN A 691 -15.31 -3.64 -5.46
N ARG A 692 -14.77 -2.42 -5.46
CA ARG A 692 -14.09 -1.91 -6.64
C ARG A 692 -12.79 -2.68 -6.92
N ALA A 693 -12.07 -3.12 -5.87
CA ALA A 693 -10.84 -3.91 -6.01
C ALA A 693 -11.13 -5.32 -6.55
N LEU A 694 -12.22 -5.95 -6.10
CA LEU A 694 -12.73 -7.20 -6.70
C LEU A 694 -13.08 -7.03 -8.19
N ALA A 695 -13.63 -5.88 -8.59
CA ALA A 695 -13.90 -5.62 -10.01
C ALA A 695 -12.60 -5.51 -10.83
N GLN A 696 -11.51 -4.97 -10.28
CA GLN A 696 -10.21 -4.94 -10.97
C GLN A 696 -9.57 -6.33 -11.06
N GLU A 697 -9.79 -7.19 -10.06
CA GLU A 697 -9.32 -8.58 -10.09
C GLU A 697 -9.94 -9.38 -11.23
N LEU A 698 -11.20 -9.12 -11.59
CA LEU A 698 -11.83 -9.75 -12.76
C LEU A 698 -11.29 -9.26 -14.10
N LEU A 699 -10.73 -8.05 -14.13
CA LEU A 699 -10.23 -7.42 -15.35
C LEU A 699 -8.75 -7.73 -15.62
N CYS A 700 -8.00 -8.24 -14.63
CA CYS A 700 -6.58 -8.46 -14.78
C CYS A 700 -6.27 -9.83 -15.45
N PRO A 701 -5.27 -9.93 -16.35
CA PRO A 701 -4.99 -11.16 -17.10
C PRO A 701 -4.60 -12.37 -16.23
N GLY A 702 -4.03 -12.13 -15.04
CA GLY A 702 -3.68 -13.16 -14.06
C GLY A 702 -4.73 -13.40 -12.97
N GLY A 703 -5.78 -12.57 -12.93
CA GLY A 703 -6.91 -12.73 -12.02
C GLY A 703 -8.09 -13.43 -12.68
N GLY A 704 -9.08 -13.78 -11.87
CA GLY A 704 -10.26 -14.45 -12.37
C GLY A 704 -11.12 -15.00 -11.25
N LEU A 705 -12.13 -15.78 -11.64
CA LEU A 705 -13.01 -16.53 -10.75
C LEU A 705 -12.21 -17.64 -10.07
N SER A 706 -11.52 -17.29 -8.99
CA SER A 706 -10.79 -18.20 -8.12
C SER A 706 -11.59 -18.47 -6.85
N SER A 707 -11.29 -19.57 -6.16
CA SER A 707 -11.86 -19.86 -4.83
C SER A 707 -11.67 -18.68 -3.87
N SER A 708 -10.51 -18.02 -3.88
CA SER A 708 -10.24 -16.86 -3.02
C SER A 708 -11.04 -15.62 -3.41
N TYR A 709 -11.28 -15.40 -4.71
CA TYR A 709 -12.18 -14.35 -5.20
C TYR A 709 -13.62 -14.57 -4.71
N HIS A 710 -14.16 -15.79 -4.87
CA HIS A 710 -15.52 -16.13 -4.43
C HIS A 710 -15.67 -16.05 -2.91
N LEU A 711 -14.64 -16.46 -2.15
CA LEU A 711 -14.61 -16.32 -0.69
C LEU A 711 -14.61 -14.84 -0.27
N ALA A 712 -13.80 -14.00 -0.91
CA ALA A 712 -13.76 -12.57 -0.63
C ALA A 712 -15.08 -11.87 -1.01
N LEU A 713 -15.70 -12.25 -2.13
CA LEU A 713 -17.01 -11.75 -2.56
C LEU A 713 -18.11 -12.15 -1.56
N ALA A 714 -18.10 -13.39 -1.08
CA ALA A 714 -19.05 -13.85 -0.07
C ALA A 714 -18.88 -13.07 1.25
N ARG A 715 -17.65 -12.83 1.71
CA ARG A 715 -17.38 -11.98 2.88
C ARG A 715 -17.92 -10.56 2.70
N LEU A 716 -17.70 -9.96 1.52
CA LEU A 716 -18.25 -8.64 1.19
C LEU A 716 -19.79 -8.62 1.24
N GLN A 717 -20.44 -9.61 0.62
CA GLN A 717 -21.90 -9.74 0.58
C GLN A 717 -22.48 -9.97 1.99
N MET A 718 -21.81 -10.74 2.83
CA MET A 718 -22.21 -10.94 4.24
C MET A 718 -22.15 -9.65 5.04
N LEU A 719 -21.10 -8.84 4.89
CA LEU A 719 -20.99 -7.53 5.54
C LEU A 719 -22.07 -6.55 5.05
N ARG A 720 -22.65 -6.78 3.87
CA ARG A 720 -23.82 -6.05 3.35
C ARG A 720 -25.17 -6.69 3.73
N ALA A 721 -25.16 -7.77 4.48
CA ALA A 721 -26.32 -8.60 4.83
C ALA A 721 -27.04 -9.26 3.64
N GLU A 722 -26.34 -9.47 2.51
CA GLU A 722 -26.85 -10.16 1.31
C GLU A 722 -26.59 -11.68 1.37
N TYR A 723 -27.20 -12.36 2.34
CA TYR A 723 -26.87 -13.76 2.67
C TYR A 723 -27.11 -14.77 1.54
N GLY A 724 -28.18 -14.61 0.74
CA GLY A 724 -28.50 -15.54 -0.35
C GLY A 724 -27.51 -15.50 -1.52
N SER A 725 -26.99 -14.31 -1.84
CA SER A 725 -25.93 -14.13 -2.82
C SER A 725 -24.60 -14.69 -2.30
N ALA A 726 -24.28 -14.43 -1.03
CA ALA A 726 -23.09 -14.96 -0.37
C ALA A 726 -23.05 -16.50 -0.39
N GLU A 727 -24.17 -17.16 -0.10
CA GLU A 727 -24.28 -18.62 -0.18
C GLU A 727 -24.01 -19.14 -1.59
N SER A 728 -24.49 -18.44 -2.62
CA SER A 728 -24.27 -18.81 -4.02
C SER A 728 -22.79 -18.69 -4.41
N SER A 729 -22.14 -17.60 -4.00
CA SER A 729 -20.70 -17.41 -4.24
C SER A 729 -19.85 -18.43 -3.50
N LEU A 730 -20.20 -18.84 -2.28
CA LEU A 730 -19.47 -19.91 -1.59
C LEU A 730 -19.67 -21.30 -2.22
N LYS A 731 -20.83 -21.57 -2.82
CA LYS A 731 -21.03 -22.80 -3.62
C LYS A 731 -20.10 -22.84 -4.81
N GLU A 732 -19.85 -21.70 -5.44
CA GLU A 732 -18.87 -21.57 -6.53
C GLU A 732 -17.44 -21.79 -5.99
N ALA A 733 -17.08 -21.24 -4.83
CA ALA A 733 -15.79 -21.49 -4.18
C ALA A 733 -15.53 -22.99 -3.89
N LEU A 734 -16.54 -23.72 -3.40
CA LEU A 734 -16.42 -25.15 -3.10
C LEU A 734 -16.23 -26.02 -4.35
N ASN A 735 -16.70 -25.57 -5.52
CA ASN A 735 -16.46 -26.30 -6.77
C ASN A 735 -14.97 -26.29 -7.16
N ASP A 736 -14.25 -25.24 -6.77
CA ASP A 736 -12.81 -25.06 -7.04
C ASP A 736 -11.94 -25.68 -5.93
N SER A 737 -12.25 -25.41 -4.66
CA SER A 737 -11.49 -25.89 -3.50
C SER A 737 -12.41 -26.41 -2.40
N PHE A 738 -12.67 -27.72 -2.41
CA PHE A 738 -13.58 -28.35 -1.44
C PHE A 738 -12.99 -28.52 -0.02
N GLN A 739 -11.66 -28.40 0.12
CA GLN A 739 -10.93 -28.65 1.37
C GLN A 739 -10.61 -27.37 2.17
N ASP A 740 -11.06 -26.20 1.72
CA ASP A 740 -10.77 -24.94 2.39
C ASP A 740 -11.63 -24.77 3.67
N PRO A 741 -11.04 -24.78 4.87
CA PRO A 741 -11.78 -24.64 6.13
C PRO A 741 -12.50 -23.30 6.26
N ASP A 742 -11.96 -22.22 5.67
CA ASP A 742 -12.51 -20.87 5.76
C ASP A 742 -13.83 -20.74 4.99
N VAL A 743 -13.97 -21.49 3.89
CA VAL A 743 -15.21 -21.56 3.10
C VAL A 743 -16.32 -22.22 3.92
N TRP A 744 -16.03 -23.36 4.57
CA TRP A 744 -16.98 -24.06 5.45
C TRP A 744 -17.34 -23.24 6.69
N ALA A 745 -16.37 -22.52 7.28
CA ALA A 745 -16.60 -21.64 8.41
C ALA A 745 -17.60 -20.53 8.05
N LEU A 746 -17.41 -19.94 6.86
CA LEU A 746 -18.26 -18.85 6.38
C LEU A 746 -19.68 -19.35 6.03
N PHE A 747 -19.81 -20.54 5.43
CA PHE A 747 -21.11 -21.21 5.25
C PHE A 747 -21.85 -21.41 6.57
N GLY A 748 -21.16 -21.96 7.57
CA GLY A 748 -21.72 -22.16 8.90
C GLY A 748 -22.18 -20.85 9.51
N HIS A 749 -21.41 -19.77 9.33
CA HIS A 749 -21.79 -18.45 9.82
C HIS A 749 -23.01 -17.86 9.10
N ILE A 750 -23.13 -18.01 7.78
CA ILE A 750 -24.33 -17.59 7.04
C ILE A 750 -25.56 -18.36 7.54
N HIS A 751 -25.48 -19.68 7.67
CA HIS A 751 -26.61 -20.49 8.15
C HIS A 751 -26.98 -20.16 9.60
N HIS A 752 -26.00 -19.83 10.45
CA HIS A 752 -26.25 -19.34 11.80
C HIS A 752 -27.01 -18.01 11.80
N LEU A 753 -26.60 -17.06 10.95
CA LEU A 753 -27.27 -15.75 10.83
C LEU A 753 -28.68 -15.85 10.22
N THR A 754 -28.92 -16.82 9.34
CA THR A 754 -30.26 -17.07 8.76
C THR A 754 -31.17 -17.92 9.64
N GLY A 755 -30.65 -18.47 10.75
CA GLY A 755 -31.40 -19.27 11.73
C GLY A 755 -31.50 -20.77 11.39
N GLU A 756 -30.78 -21.24 10.37
CA GLU A 756 -30.73 -22.66 9.98
C GLU A 756 -29.68 -23.43 10.81
N PHE A 757 -29.92 -23.55 12.12
CA PHE A 757 -28.92 -24.07 13.08
C PHE A 757 -28.40 -25.47 12.77
N GLY A 758 -29.24 -26.39 12.26
CA GLY A 758 -28.80 -27.74 11.92
C GLY A 758 -27.76 -27.78 10.78
N LYS A 759 -27.94 -26.96 9.73
CA LYS A 759 -26.92 -26.85 8.67
C LYS A 759 -25.67 -26.12 9.15
N ALA A 760 -25.84 -25.11 10.00
CA ALA A 760 -24.73 -24.39 10.60
C ALA A 760 -23.83 -25.33 11.41
N GLN A 761 -24.44 -26.21 12.21
CA GLN A 761 -23.73 -27.25 12.97
C GLN A 761 -22.90 -28.16 12.06
N GLU A 762 -23.50 -28.74 11.01
CA GLU A 762 -22.78 -29.62 10.07
C GLU A 762 -21.58 -28.92 9.44
N CYS A 763 -21.72 -27.64 9.08
CA CYS A 763 -20.63 -26.87 8.49
C CYS A 763 -19.51 -26.60 9.50
N TYR A 764 -19.85 -26.21 10.72
CA TYR A 764 -18.86 -25.95 11.78
C TYR A 764 -18.12 -27.21 12.23
N GLU A 765 -18.82 -28.35 12.35
CA GLU A 765 -18.20 -29.65 12.62
C GLU A 765 -17.20 -30.01 11.52
N ARG A 766 -17.61 -29.88 10.24
CA ARG A 766 -16.71 -30.11 9.10
C ARG A 766 -15.49 -29.20 9.12
N THR A 767 -15.65 -27.91 9.46
CA THR A 767 -14.50 -27.00 9.57
C THR A 767 -13.48 -27.50 10.60
N LEU A 768 -13.95 -28.04 11.72
CA LEU A 768 -13.09 -28.52 12.81
C LEU A 768 -12.50 -29.92 12.55
N ASP A 769 -12.99 -30.65 11.55
CA ASP A 769 -12.48 -31.96 11.14
C ASP A 769 -11.27 -31.85 10.18
N PHE A 770 -11.01 -30.67 9.61
CA PHE A 770 -9.87 -30.44 8.73
C PHE A 770 -8.52 -30.39 9.49
N VAL A 771 -7.44 -30.77 8.80
CA VAL A 771 -6.08 -30.82 9.37
C VAL A 771 -5.47 -29.42 9.56
N THR A 772 -5.83 -28.48 8.69
CA THR A 772 -5.45 -27.07 8.80
C THR A 772 -6.57 -26.32 9.51
N ASP A 773 -6.24 -25.61 10.59
CA ASP A 773 -7.19 -24.77 11.29
C ASP A 773 -7.64 -23.59 10.40
N ALA A 774 -8.92 -23.20 10.54
CA ALA A 774 -9.45 -21.99 9.92
C ALA A 774 -8.77 -20.73 10.49
N THR A 775 -8.83 -19.61 9.75
CA THR A 775 -8.18 -18.35 10.17
C THR A 775 -8.71 -17.84 11.52
N ASP A 776 -10.02 -17.98 11.78
CA ASP A 776 -10.65 -17.60 13.05
C ASP A 776 -11.48 -18.76 13.63
N THR A 777 -10.90 -19.54 14.54
CA THR A 777 -11.56 -20.70 15.18
C THR A 777 -12.44 -20.35 16.37
N HIS A 778 -12.16 -19.25 17.07
CA HIS A 778 -12.92 -18.83 18.26
C HIS A 778 -14.42 -18.61 18.01
N PRO A 779 -14.85 -17.87 16.97
CA PRO A 779 -16.27 -17.68 16.69
C PRO A 779 -16.98 -19.00 16.39
N ILE A 780 -16.28 -19.94 15.74
CA ILE A 780 -16.80 -21.26 15.41
C ILE A 780 -17.13 -22.03 16.69
N TYR A 781 -16.21 -22.09 17.66
CA TYR A 781 -16.47 -22.77 18.93
C TYR A 781 -17.61 -22.14 19.73
N LEU A 782 -17.69 -20.80 19.77
CA LEU A 782 -18.77 -20.09 20.45
C LEU A 782 -20.14 -20.40 19.85
N ARG A 783 -20.25 -20.34 18.51
CA ARG A 783 -21.51 -20.60 17.80
C ARG A 783 -21.91 -22.06 17.87
N LEU A 784 -20.97 -22.98 17.63
CA LEU A 784 -21.23 -24.43 17.72
C LEU A 784 -21.62 -24.84 19.15
N GLY A 785 -20.92 -24.34 20.18
CA GLY A 785 -21.29 -24.58 21.58
C GLY A 785 -22.68 -24.05 21.92
N SER A 786 -23.06 -22.89 21.39
CA SER A 786 -24.39 -22.31 21.56
C SER A 786 -25.47 -23.17 20.91
N ILE A 787 -25.21 -23.73 19.73
CA ILE A 787 -26.15 -24.63 19.04
C ILE A 787 -26.36 -25.89 19.88
N TYR A 788 -25.29 -26.55 20.36
CA TYR A 788 -25.42 -27.72 21.24
C TYR A 788 -26.19 -27.43 22.54
N LEU A 789 -26.02 -26.24 23.13
CA LEU A 789 -26.80 -25.84 24.31
C LEU A 789 -28.30 -25.72 24.02
N GLN A 790 -28.66 -25.22 22.83
CA GLN A 790 -30.07 -25.09 22.41
C GLN A 790 -30.71 -26.44 22.09
N GLU A 791 -29.94 -27.37 21.52
CA GLU A 791 -30.39 -28.73 21.19
C GLU A 791 -30.44 -29.66 22.42
N GLY A 792 -29.84 -29.25 23.54
CA GLY A 792 -29.79 -30.04 24.78
C GLY A 792 -28.64 -31.04 24.84
N GLU A 793 -27.70 -31.00 23.89
CA GLU A 793 -26.50 -31.85 23.86
C GLU A 793 -25.40 -31.31 24.80
N PHE A 794 -25.71 -31.20 26.10
CA PHE A 794 -24.87 -30.51 27.08
C PHE A 794 -23.46 -31.08 27.22
N GLN A 795 -23.26 -32.39 27.04
CA GLN A 795 -21.93 -33.01 27.09
C GLN A 795 -21.04 -32.53 25.93
N ARG A 796 -21.58 -32.48 24.70
CA ARG A 796 -20.82 -31.95 23.55
C ARG A 796 -20.56 -30.47 23.71
N ALA A 797 -21.56 -29.70 24.15
CA ALA A 797 -21.39 -28.28 24.47
C ALA A 797 -20.24 -28.05 25.46
N LYS A 798 -20.19 -28.82 26.56
CA LYS A 798 -19.10 -28.79 27.54
C LYS A 798 -17.74 -29.02 26.88
N THR A 799 -17.61 -30.07 26.06
CA THR A 799 -16.33 -30.37 25.39
C THR A 799 -15.89 -29.28 24.41
N THR A 800 -16.83 -28.68 23.68
CA THR A 800 -16.57 -27.61 22.71
C THR A 800 -16.16 -26.32 23.42
N TYR A 801 -16.88 -25.90 24.46
CA TYR A 801 -16.51 -24.73 25.26
C TYR A 801 -15.19 -24.93 26.01
N LEU A 802 -14.88 -26.14 26.49
CA LEU A 802 -13.56 -26.42 27.07
C LEU A 802 -12.42 -26.25 26.05
N ARG A 803 -12.63 -26.60 24.79
CA ARG A 803 -11.65 -26.32 23.72
C ARG A 803 -11.54 -24.81 23.48
N ALA A 804 -12.67 -24.11 23.45
CA ALA A 804 -12.71 -22.65 23.32
C ALA A 804 -11.94 -21.95 24.45
N CYS A 805 -12.19 -22.31 25.71
CA CYS A 805 -11.50 -21.74 26.87
C CYS A 805 -9.99 -22.02 26.86
N LYS A 806 -9.55 -23.14 26.29
CA LYS A 806 -8.12 -23.47 26.13
C LYS A 806 -7.45 -22.65 25.03
N SER A 807 -8.16 -22.42 23.93
CA SER A 807 -7.62 -21.67 22.78
C SER A 807 -7.66 -20.17 23.04
N SER A 808 -8.83 -19.65 23.40
CA SER A 808 -9.02 -18.25 23.75
C SER A 808 -10.14 -18.05 24.78
N PRO A 809 -9.78 -17.88 26.06
CA PRO A 809 -10.75 -17.70 27.13
C PRO A 809 -11.45 -16.34 27.04
N SER A 810 -12.78 -16.35 27.10
CA SER A 810 -13.61 -15.15 27.19
C SER A 810 -14.75 -15.33 28.19
N CYS A 811 -15.39 -14.22 28.57
CA CYS A 811 -16.56 -14.28 29.44
C CYS A 811 -17.64 -15.20 28.85
N LEU A 812 -17.87 -15.14 27.53
CA LEU A 812 -18.88 -15.95 26.86
C LEU A 812 -18.49 -17.44 26.75
N THR A 813 -17.21 -17.77 26.55
CA THR A 813 -16.79 -19.18 26.54
C THR A 813 -16.96 -19.82 27.92
N TRP A 814 -16.58 -19.11 28.99
CA TRP A 814 -16.72 -19.59 30.36
C TRP A 814 -18.18 -19.62 30.81
N LEU A 815 -19.00 -18.65 30.41
CA LEU A 815 -20.45 -18.67 30.61
C LEU A 815 -21.08 -19.88 29.92
N GLY A 816 -20.74 -20.13 28.65
CA GLY A 816 -21.24 -21.30 27.91
C GLY A 816 -20.88 -22.63 28.57
N LEU A 817 -19.64 -22.74 29.07
CA LEU A 817 -19.19 -23.90 29.85
C LEU A 817 -19.98 -24.04 31.16
N GLY A 818 -20.14 -22.96 31.91
CA GLY A 818 -20.89 -22.94 33.17
C GLY A 818 -22.35 -23.35 32.99
N ILE A 819 -23.00 -22.88 31.91
CA ILE A 819 -24.36 -23.28 31.55
C ILE A 819 -24.42 -24.79 31.24
N ALA A 820 -23.47 -25.30 30.46
CA ALA A 820 -23.42 -26.73 30.12
C ALA A 820 -23.27 -27.60 31.39
N CYS A 821 -22.33 -27.25 32.28
CA CYS A 821 -22.12 -27.97 33.55
C CYS A 821 -23.33 -27.88 34.48
N TYR A 822 -23.98 -26.71 34.58
CA TYR A 822 -25.19 -26.53 35.38
C TYR A 822 -26.33 -27.43 34.88
N ARG A 823 -26.54 -27.49 33.55
CA ARG A 823 -27.56 -28.35 32.93
C ARG A 823 -27.27 -29.85 33.09
N LEU A 824 -25.99 -30.22 33.25
CA LEU A 824 -25.55 -31.57 33.58
C LEU A 824 -25.68 -31.92 35.07
N GLY A 825 -25.95 -30.93 35.94
CA GLY A 825 -26.00 -31.11 37.40
C GLY A 825 -24.62 -31.09 38.08
N GLU A 826 -23.56 -30.75 37.34
CA GLU A 826 -22.18 -30.67 37.84
C GLU A 826 -21.95 -29.29 38.47
N LEU A 827 -22.58 -29.04 39.62
CA LEU A 827 -22.70 -27.71 40.23
C LEU A 827 -21.35 -27.08 40.62
N THR A 828 -20.37 -27.89 41.03
CA THR A 828 -19.03 -27.40 41.40
C THR A 828 -18.28 -26.87 40.19
N GLU A 829 -18.28 -27.62 39.09
CA GLU A 829 -17.63 -27.18 37.85
C GLU A 829 -18.36 -26.01 37.20
N ALA A 830 -19.70 -25.96 37.35
CA ALA A 830 -20.49 -24.81 36.92
C ALA A 830 -20.11 -23.55 37.69
N GLU A 831 -19.94 -23.64 39.01
CA GLU A 831 -19.50 -22.53 39.85
C GLU A 831 -18.10 -22.05 39.47
N ASP A 832 -17.14 -22.97 39.31
CA ASP A 832 -15.77 -22.64 38.89
C ASP A 832 -15.78 -21.91 37.54
N ALA A 833 -16.51 -22.43 36.54
CA ALA A 833 -16.58 -21.81 35.22
C ALA A 833 -17.27 -20.43 35.25
N LEU A 834 -18.35 -20.27 36.02
CA LEU A 834 -19.08 -19.00 36.12
C LEU A 834 -18.30 -17.95 36.93
N THR A 835 -17.51 -18.35 37.92
CA THR A 835 -16.64 -17.43 38.65
C THR A 835 -15.50 -16.92 37.76
N GLU A 836 -14.89 -17.78 36.92
CA GLU A 836 -13.94 -17.35 35.89
C GLU A 836 -14.60 -16.38 34.88
N ALA A 837 -15.83 -16.65 34.45
CA ALA A 837 -16.59 -15.72 33.59
C ALA A 837 -16.79 -14.34 34.24
N ASN A 838 -17.08 -14.32 35.55
CA ASN A 838 -17.29 -13.11 36.34
C ASN A 838 -15.99 -12.32 36.57
N ILE A 839 -14.85 -13.01 36.69
CA ILE A 839 -13.52 -12.36 36.77
C ILE A 839 -13.21 -11.59 35.48
N LEU A 840 -13.58 -12.17 34.32
CA LEU A 840 -13.33 -11.54 33.01
C LEU A 840 -14.29 -10.38 32.71
N ASN A 841 -15.58 -10.53 33.02
CA ASN A 841 -16.57 -9.47 32.87
C ASN A 841 -17.61 -9.53 34.00
N ASN A 842 -17.45 -8.65 34.97
CA ASN A 842 -18.36 -8.53 36.11
C ASN A 842 -19.70 -7.84 35.78
N GLY A 843 -19.81 -7.23 34.59
CA GLY A 843 -21.00 -6.56 34.10
C GLY A 843 -21.96 -7.47 33.34
N ASN A 844 -21.61 -8.75 33.11
CA ASN A 844 -22.48 -9.67 32.41
C ASN A 844 -23.62 -10.17 33.32
N ALA A 845 -24.83 -9.69 33.07
CA ALA A 845 -26.02 -10.03 33.85
C ALA A 845 -26.36 -11.53 33.84
N GLU A 846 -26.06 -12.24 32.74
CA GLU A 846 -26.35 -13.67 32.63
C GLU A 846 -25.48 -14.51 33.55
N VAL A 847 -24.20 -14.14 33.71
CA VAL A 847 -23.28 -14.81 34.64
C VAL A 847 -23.83 -14.75 36.06
N TRP A 848 -24.27 -13.56 36.50
CA TRP A 848 -24.91 -13.38 37.82
C TRP A 848 -26.22 -14.15 37.96
N GLY A 849 -27.01 -14.24 36.88
CA GLY A 849 -28.22 -15.06 36.82
C GLY A 849 -27.91 -16.55 37.07
N TYR A 850 -26.94 -17.12 36.37
CA TYR A 850 -26.55 -18.53 36.56
C TYR A 850 -25.83 -18.78 37.89
N LEU A 851 -25.01 -17.85 38.39
CA LEU A 851 -24.45 -17.94 39.74
C LEU A 851 -25.55 -17.97 40.80
N SER A 852 -26.62 -17.19 40.62
CA SER A 852 -27.78 -17.24 41.52
C SER A 852 -28.48 -18.60 41.49
N LEU A 853 -28.65 -19.21 40.31
CA LEU A 853 -29.22 -20.56 40.16
C LEU A 853 -28.36 -21.62 40.86
N VAL A 854 -27.04 -21.58 40.66
CA VAL A 854 -26.11 -22.49 41.32
C VAL A 854 -26.17 -22.33 42.84
N CYS A 855 -26.19 -21.10 43.36
CA CYS A 855 -26.29 -20.82 44.79
C CYS A 855 -27.62 -21.28 45.41
N LEU A 856 -28.73 -21.15 44.67
CA LEU A 856 -30.04 -21.64 45.10
C LEU A 856 -30.05 -23.18 45.22
N GLN A 857 -29.43 -23.88 44.27
CA GLN A 857 -29.34 -25.34 44.30
C GLN A 857 -28.36 -25.88 45.35
N THR A 858 -27.26 -25.15 45.63
CA THR A 858 -26.29 -25.53 46.67
C THR A 858 -26.69 -25.11 48.08
N GLY A 859 -27.76 -24.31 48.24
CA GLY A 859 -28.29 -23.89 49.54
C GLY A 859 -27.65 -22.63 50.14
N ARG A 860 -26.82 -21.91 49.39
CA ARG A 860 -26.09 -20.71 49.86
C ARG A 860 -26.96 -19.47 49.80
N ARG A 861 -27.72 -19.22 50.87
CA ARG A 861 -28.77 -18.19 50.94
C ARG A 861 -28.30 -16.76 50.64
N LEU A 862 -27.25 -16.30 51.33
CA LEU A 862 -26.77 -14.92 51.21
C LEU A 862 -26.21 -14.62 49.81
N GLU A 863 -25.45 -15.56 49.25
CA GLU A 863 -24.84 -15.43 47.93
C GLU A 863 -25.90 -15.47 46.82
N ALA A 864 -26.96 -16.28 46.98
CA ALA A 864 -28.08 -16.33 46.05
C ALA A 864 -28.80 -14.97 45.97
N GLU A 865 -29.09 -14.34 47.11
CA GLU A 865 -29.74 -13.02 47.17
C GLU A 865 -28.87 -11.92 46.55
N GLN A 866 -27.57 -11.92 46.87
CA GLN A 866 -26.63 -10.96 46.30
C GLN A 866 -26.50 -11.12 44.78
N SER A 867 -26.30 -12.34 44.31
CA SER A 867 -26.13 -12.64 42.89
C SER A 867 -27.39 -12.27 42.09
N TYR A 868 -28.57 -12.60 42.63
CA TYR A 868 -29.84 -12.21 42.00
C TYR A 868 -30.04 -10.70 41.97
N LYS A 869 -29.67 -9.99 43.04
CA LYS A 869 -29.71 -8.51 43.07
C LYS A 869 -28.81 -7.90 41.99
N TYR A 870 -27.59 -8.41 41.82
CA TYR A 870 -26.68 -7.93 40.77
C TYR A 870 -27.19 -8.27 39.37
N ALA A 871 -27.75 -9.47 39.16
CA ALA A 871 -28.37 -9.84 37.89
C ALA A 871 -29.49 -8.88 37.48
N LEU A 872 -30.32 -8.44 38.44
CA LEU A 872 -31.38 -7.44 38.19
C LEU A 872 -30.82 -6.03 37.98
N GLN A 873 -29.80 -5.62 38.75
CA GLN A 873 -29.14 -4.32 38.58
C GLN A 873 -28.49 -4.17 37.21
N LEU A 874 -27.92 -5.25 36.69
CA LEU A 874 -27.29 -5.30 35.37
C LEU A 874 -28.28 -5.58 34.23
N ASN A 875 -29.59 -5.54 34.51
CA ASN A 875 -30.68 -5.73 33.54
C ASN A 875 -30.64 -7.08 32.80
N LEU A 876 -30.65 -8.20 33.53
CA LEU A 876 -30.81 -9.53 32.93
C LEU A 876 -32.06 -9.59 32.02
N GLN A 877 -31.84 -9.74 30.70
CA GLN A 877 -32.93 -9.74 29.71
C GLN A 877 -33.54 -11.13 29.45
N LYS A 878 -32.82 -12.22 29.72
CA LYS A 878 -33.30 -13.58 29.43
C LYS A 878 -34.44 -13.99 30.38
N GLU A 879 -35.68 -13.87 29.90
CA GLU A 879 -36.89 -14.24 30.63
C GLU A 879 -36.88 -15.70 31.09
N ALA A 880 -36.35 -16.62 30.29
CA ALA A 880 -36.24 -18.03 30.65
C ALA A 880 -35.42 -18.25 31.94
N VAL A 881 -34.28 -17.57 32.07
CA VAL A 881 -33.42 -17.65 33.26
C VAL A 881 -34.10 -17.00 34.46
N LEU A 882 -34.75 -15.85 34.27
CA LEU A 882 -35.52 -15.19 35.33
C LEU A 882 -36.69 -16.04 35.84
N HIS A 883 -37.41 -16.71 34.94
CA HIS A 883 -38.49 -17.64 35.30
C HIS A 883 -37.94 -18.85 36.05
N GLU A 884 -36.82 -19.40 35.62
CA GLU A 884 -36.15 -20.51 36.30
C GLU A 884 -35.69 -20.12 37.71
N ILE A 885 -35.09 -18.94 37.87
CA ILE A 885 -34.67 -18.40 39.17
C ILE A 885 -35.88 -18.28 40.11
N LYS A 886 -36.98 -17.66 39.63
CA LYS A 886 -38.20 -17.48 40.43
C LYS A 886 -38.82 -18.82 40.84
N ALA A 887 -38.93 -19.76 39.90
CA ALA A 887 -39.46 -21.09 40.18
C ALA A 887 -38.61 -21.84 41.22
N LEU A 888 -37.28 -21.70 41.16
CA LEU A 888 -36.39 -22.27 42.16
C LEU A 888 -36.55 -21.56 43.51
N GLN A 889 -36.56 -20.22 43.55
CA GLN A 889 -36.79 -19.44 44.78
C GLN A 889 -38.09 -19.84 45.48
N ASP A 890 -39.18 -20.02 44.73
CA ASP A 890 -40.47 -20.48 45.25
C ASP A 890 -40.39 -21.91 45.82
N HIS A 891 -39.56 -22.77 45.21
CA HIS A 891 -39.34 -24.14 45.69
C HIS A 891 -38.47 -24.21 46.96
N VAL A 892 -37.35 -23.47 47.01
CA VAL A 892 -36.42 -23.52 48.15
C VAL A 892 -36.80 -22.57 49.29
N GLY A 893 -37.63 -21.55 49.02
CA GLY A 893 -38.17 -20.62 50.01
C GLY A 893 -37.22 -19.52 50.48
N PHE A 894 -36.13 -19.24 49.75
CA PHE A 894 -35.19 -18.15 50.01
C PHE A 894 -34.57 -17.64 48.70
N GLY A 895 -33.81 -16.53 48.75
CA GLY A 895 -33.09 -16.00 47.58
C GLY A 895 -33.77 -14.83 46.87
N ASN A 896 -35.02 -14.52 47.23
CA ASN A 896 -35.69 -13.30 46.78
C ASN A 896 -35.49 -12.19 47.84
N PRO A 897 -34.83 -11.06 47.49
CA PRO A 897 -34.53 -9.97 48.43
C PRO A 897 -35.78 -9.23 48.92
N CYS A 898 -36.98 -9.58 48.44
CA CYS A 898 -38.25 -9.05 48.90
C CYS A 898 -38.85 -9.78 50.13
N PHE A 899 -38.17 -10.82 50.65
CA PHE A 899 -38.62 -11.58 51.84
C PHE A 899 -37.78 -11.30 53.09
#